data_AF-A0A2V9TS92-F1
#
_entry.id   AF-A0A2V9TS92-F1
#
_cell.length_a   1.000
_cell.length_b   1.000
_cell.length_c   1.000
_cell.angle_alpha   90.00
_cell.angle_beta   90.00
_cell.angle_gamma   90.00
#
_symmetry.space_group_name_H-M   'P 1'
#
loop_
_entity.id
_entity.type
_entity.pdbx_description
1 polymer ?
#
loop_
_entity_poly.entity_id
_entity_poly.type
_entity_poly.pdbx_seq_one_letter_code
_entity_poly.pdbx_strand_id
1 'polypeptide(L)'
;MNPLRDSKKLTSSPFHRSRLVHSLLKPATFFLTLGIALSAFSQVKVSNRITEAIDDRETAALRGTVHPLLQHATDQGRMDGGIQLESVSLTFKRTAAQEAAVEKLLAEQQDPKSANYHKWLTPEQYADRFGLSTADLNKVVSWLQSEGFTVNRVARGRTQVWFTGSVSQIETVFRTEMHRYIVDGENHFAHSTELAAPAALADVVLGVHGLSDFRPRAKAHVRKVSPEEVKANFTSSISGNHYLVPDDIATIYDLQTLYTKGFDGNGQQFVVVGQSAINTADLDAFRSAANLPARTSANFNQVLVPNSGTSTVVTGDVDESSLDLEWSAGVARGATEIFVYVGNNSNFSVFDSFQYAIDNNLGSVISMSYGNCEQAFPSTNVQMLQQLTQQANTQGQTISAASGDFGAADCETTDTIPATKGLAIDLPGGFPSVTSVGGSEFSADVSSPATYWNPVNNANGGSALSYIPETGWNDTALVSKLQAGGGGVSTLFAKPTWQSGTGVPADGKRDVPDIALDASPQHDGYLLCSGGSCVNGFRDASSNLNVAGGTSFGAPIFSGIVAVWNEAIASGGQGNVNPLLYSHSSAFHDVTTGNNQVPCASGSPNCPTSGTLVIGYKAGTGFDLVTGLGTPDGNTLISSSSGFVTAADYVLPKIAPMTIATPGQMAATPIRVTSMNGYSGSVSFTCTAPASAFISCSISGSPVVLNSSTTSGTVTLTINTAHAELEPAGIPFWFTSGGGLLAGVFLIAIPSRRRRWGVALALVTVALIVAAVGCGGSSSSTPKGSGSGTPVGSYTVAVNATDGTTTHTTNVSVAVQ
;
A
#
# COMPACT_ATOMS: atom_id res chain seq x y z
N MET A 1 -69.41 -19.76 -30.21
CA MET A 1 -69.99 -20.86 -31.03
C MET A 1 -68.99 -21.23 -32.11
N ASN A 2 -68.81 -22.52 -32.42
CA ASN A 2 -68.07 -23.01 -33.60
C ASN A 2 -69.11 -23.52 -34.62
N PRO A 3 -68.93 -23.28 -35.93
CA PRO A 3 -68.37 -24.30 -36.84
C PRO A 3 -67.25 -23.73 -37.75
N LEU A 4 -66.14 -24.43 -38.04
CA LEU A 4 -65.91 -25.66 -38.82
C LEU A 4 -65.88 -25.52 -40.36
N ARG A 5 -64.69 -25.83 -40.92
CA ARG A 5 -64.38 -26.71 -42.09
C ARG A 5 -64.26 -26.19 -43.55
N ASP A 6 -63.07 -26.50 -44.08
CA ASP A 6 -62.76 -27.26 -45.32
C ASP A 6 -62.83 -26.64 -46.75
N SER A 7 -61.63 -26.19 -47.21
CA SER A 7 -60.71 -27.01 -48.05
C SER A 7 -60.47 -26.65 -49.54
N LYS A 8 -59.25 -27.04 -50.02
CA LYS A 8 -58.87 -27.44 -51.41
C LYS A 8 -58.79 -26.33 -52.50
N LYS A 9 -57.94 -26.40 -53.54
CA LYS A 9 -56.71 -27.19 -53.88
C LYS A 9 -56.09 -26.65 -55.21
N LEU A 10 -54.84 -27.03 -55.56
CA LEU A 10 -54.21 -26.95 -56.92
C LEU A 10 -53.97 -25.51 -57.48
N THR A 11 -53.10 -25.17 -58.46
CA THR A 11 -51.79 -25.64 -59.02
C THR A 11 -51.14 -24.42 -59.76
N SER A 12 -49.99 -24.38 -60.44
CA SER A 12 -49.06 -25.36 -61.06
C SER A 12 -47.64 -24.76 -61.22
N SER A 13 -46.70 -25.45 -61.91
CA SER A 13 -45.46 -24.87 -62.50
C SER A 13 -45.38 -25.21 -64.01
N PRO A 14 -44.42 -24.63 -64.77
CA PRO A 14 -43.24 -25.41 -65.18
C PRO A 14 -41.93 -24.59 -65.13
N PHE A 15 -40.74 -25.12 -64.83
CA PHE A 15 -39.95 -26.27 -65.35
C PHE A 15 -39.22 -26.05 -66.69
N HIS A 16 -37.89 -25.94 -66.62
CA HIS A 16 -36.97 -26.75 -67.44
C HIS A 16 -35.65 -27.06 -66.69
N ARG A 17 -34.90 -28.07 -67.16
CA ARG A 17 -33.71 -28.69 -66.53
C ARG A 17 -32.79 -29.27 -67.61
N SER A 18 -31.47 -29.41 -67.34
CA SER A 18 -30.56 -30.52 -67.76
C SER A 18 -29.08 -30.14 -67.47
N ARG A 19 -28.12 -30.99 -67.04
CA ARG A 19 -28.06 -32.18 -66.14
C ARG A 19 -26.56 -32.52 -65.87
N LEU A 20 -26.28 -33.62 -65.12
CA LEU A 20 -24.96 -34.20 -64.70
C LEU A 20 -24.35 -33.49 -63.47
N VAL A 21 -24.19 -34.08 -62.26
CA VAL A 21 -24.33 -35.45 -61.71
C VAL A 21 -23.24 -36.44 -62.17
N HIS A 22 -22.23 -36.79 -61.37
CA HIS A 22 -22.29 -37.59 -60.12
C HIS A 22 -21.38 -36.97 -59.02
N SER A 23 -21.69 -36.91 -57.71
CA SER A 23 -22.28 -37.85 -56.73
C SER A 23 -21.24 -38.67 -55.94
N LEU A 24 -21.02 -38.31 -54.67
CA LEU A 24 -21.08 -39.25 -53.53
C LEU A 24 -21.20 -38.52 -52.17
N LEU A 25 -22.02 -39.11 -51.29
CA LEU A 25 -22.17 -38.86 -49.84
C LEU A 25 -22.75 -37.49 -49.38
N LYS A 26 -23.28 -37.47 -48.15
CA LYS A 26 -24.14 -36.41 -47.59
C LYS A 26 -23.52 -35.76 -46.33
N PRO A 27 -23.84 -34.49 -46.02
CA PRO A 27 -23.44 -33.85 -44.76
C PRO A 27 -24.24 -34.37 -43.57
N ALA A 28 -23.64 -34.30 -42.37
CA ALA A 28 -24.28 -34.61 -41.10
C ALA A 28 -24.67 -33.33 -40.34
N THR A 29 -25.91 -33.32 -39.81
CA THR A 29 -26.39 -32.57 -38.63
C THR A 29 -25.68 -31.25 -38.25
N PHE A 30 -26.27 -30.13 -38.65
CA PHE A 30 -26.02 -28.83 -38.01
C PHE A 30 -27.16 -28.48 -37.04
N PHE A 31 -27.15 -29.11 -35.86
CA PHE A 31 -27.96 -28.68 -34.70
C PHE A 31 -27.01 -28.10 -33.67
N LEU A 32 -26.66 -26.82 -33.85
CA LEU A 32 -25.87 -26.10 -32.84
C LEU A 32 -26.80 -25.76 -31.67
N THR A 33 -26.76 -26.58 -30.62
CA THR A 33 -27.43 -26.28 -29.36
C THR A 33 -26.89 -24.97 -28.79
N LEU A 34 -27.77 -24.01 -28.50
CA LEU A 34 -27.43 -22.81 -27.75
C LEU A 34 -27.21 -23.18 -26.28
N GLY A 35 -26.10 -23.87 -26.02
CA GLY A 35 -25.64 -24.24 -24.69
C GLY A 35 -25.15 -23.00 -23.97
N ILE A 36 -26.08 -22.21 -23.42
CA ILE A 36 -25.74 -21.19 -22.43
C ILE A 36 -25.14 -21.93 -21.25
N ALA A 37 -23.82 -21.78 -21.07
CA ALA A 37 -23.09 -22.30 -19.93
C ALA A 37 -23.40 -21.46 -18.67
N LEU A 38 -24.69 -21.42 -18.31
CA LEU A 38 -25.12 -21.20 -16.94
C LEU A 38 -24.53 -22.36 -16.14
N SER A 39 -23.36 -22.13 -15.56
CA SER A 39 -22.83 -22.92 -14.45
C SER A 39 -23.78 -22.76 -13.28
N ALA A 40 -24.89 -23.50 -13.34
CA ALA A 40 -25.88 -23.57 -12.30
C ALA A 40 -25.24 -24.24 -11.10
N PHE A 41 -24.60 -23.42 -10.25
CA PHE A 41 -24.26 -23.82 -8.90
C PHE A 41 -25.53 -24.38 -8.28
N SER A 42 -25.54 -25.69 -8.02
CA SER A 42 -26.59 -26.34 -7.26
C SER A 42 -26.45 -25.85 -5.82
N GLN A 43 -26.95 -24.64 -5.55
CA GLN A 43 -26.93 -24.03 -4.22
C GLN A 43 -27.63 -24.99 -3.26
N VAL A 44 -26.82 -25.63 -2.40
CA VAL A 44 -27.33 -26.45 -1.30
C VAL A 44 -27.96 -25.49 -0.31
N LYS A 45 -29.25 -25.21 -0.52
CA LYS A 45 -30.04 -24.29 0.30
C LYS A 45 -29.85 -24.65 1.76
N VAL A 46 -29.42 -23.68 2.57
CA VAL A 46 -29.22 -23.86 4.01
C VAL A 46 -30.47 -24.47 4.65
N SER A 47 -30.32 -25.68 5.20
CA SER A 47 -31.38 -26.38 5.91
C SER A 47 -31.79 -25.65 7.18
N ASN A 48 -33.08 -25.71 7.51
CA ASN A 48 -33.56 -25.26 8.82
C ASN A 48 -32.95 -26.14 9.92
N ARG A 49 -32.51 -25.52 11.02
CA ARG A 49 -31.88 -26.20 12.16
C ARG A 49 -32.71 -26.12 13.44
N ILE A 50 -33.49 -25.06 13.63
CA ILE A 50 -34.39 -24.92 14.77
C ILE A 50 -35.66 -25.72 14.44
N THR A 51 -35.65 -27.03 14.71
CA THR A 51 -36.79 -27.92 14.41
C THR A 51 -37.94 -27.76 15.40
N GLU A 52 -37.63 -27.41 16.64
CA GLU A 52 -38.57 -27.36 17.75
C GLU A 52 -39.14 -25.95 17.98
N ALA A 53 -39.98 -25.80 19.01
CA ALA A 53 -40.37 -24.51 19.55
C ALA A 53 -39.26 -23.98 20.47
N ILE A 54 -39.15 -22.66 20.60
CA ILE A 54 -38.24 -22.03 21.56
C ILE A 54 -39.02 -21.89 22.88
N ASP A 55 -38.45 -22.41 23.98
CA ASP A 55 -39.06 -22.40 25.30
C ASP A 55 -38.00 -22.10 26.36
N ASP A 56 -38.09 -20.93 26.97
CA ASP A 56 -37.08 -20.37 27.88
C ASP A 56 -37.02 -21.09 29.24
N ARG A 57 -37.91 -22.06 29.47
CA ARG A 57 -37.88 -22.97 30.64
C ARG A 57 -36.92 -24.13 30.43
N GLU A 58 -36.60 -24.48 29.19
CA GLU A 58 -35.67 -25.54 28.83
C GLU A 58 -34.40 -24.93 28.24
N THR A 59 -33.37 -24.72 29.07
CA THR A 59 -32.12 -24.04 28.68
C THR A 59 -30.90 -24.96 28.68
N ALA A 60 -29.97 -24.73 27.76
CA ALA A 60 -28.66 -25.37 27.72
C ALA A 60 -27.53 -24.31 27.79
N ALA A 61 -26.40 -24.68 28.38
CA ALA A 61 -25.27 -23.77 28.60
C ALA A 61 -24.40 -23.60 27.34
N LEU A 62 -24.15 -22.33 26.99
CA LEU A 62 -23.16 -21.90 26.01
C LEU A 62 -21.80 -21.83 26.73
N ARG A 63 -20.86 -22.71 26.35
CA ARG A 63 -19.56 -22.82 27.04
C ARG A 63 -18.47 -21.98 26.38
N GLY A 64 -17.53 -21.49 27.18
CA GLY A 64 -16.41 -20.67 26.75
C GLY A 64 -16.77 -19.20 26.51
N THR A 65 -17.83 -18.71 27.16
CA THR A 65 -18.28 -17.30 27.05
C THR A 65 -17.60 -16.41 28.09
N VAL A 66 -17.34 -16.94 29.30
CA VAL A 66 -16.71 -16.18 30.39
C VAL A 66 -15.35 -15.63 29.98
N HIS A 67 -15.11 -14.35 30.25
CA HIS A 67 -13.88 -13.67 29.82
C HIS A 67 -12.66 -14.14 30.63
N PRO A 68 -11.57 -14.63 30.00
CA PRO A 68 -10.42 -15.22 30.70
C PRO A 68 -9.80 -14.32 31.77
N LEU A 69 -9.70 -13.01 31.51
CA LEU A 69 -9.12 -12.04 32.44
C LEU A 69 -9.86 -11.94 33.78
N LEU A 70 -11.11 -12.41 33.88
CA LEU A 70 -11.86 -12.44 35.14
C LEU A 70 -11.25 -13.38 36.19
N GLN A 71 -10.38 -14.31 35.78
CA GLN A 71 -9.63 -15.18 36.71
C GLN A 71 -8.70 -14.40 37.67
N HIS A 72 -8.38 -13.13 37.35
CA HIS A 72 -7.52 -12.27 38.16
C HIS A 72 -8.22 -10.94 38.53
N ALA A 73 -9.51 -10.80 38.23
CA ALA A 73 -10.27 -9.59 38.48
C ALA A 73 -10.70 -9.43 39.95
N THR A 74 -10.84 -8.18 40.38
CA THR A 74 -11.53 -7.85 41.65
C THR A 74 -12.97 -7.44 41.35
N ASP A 75 -13.93 -8.32 41.65
CA ASP A 75 -15.36 -8.07 41.52
C ASP A 75 -15.80 -6.87 42.38
N GLN A 76 -16.49 -5.90 41.77
CA GLN A 76 -17.03 -4.69 42.40
C GLN A 76 -18.55 -4.79 42.66
N GLY A 77 -19.15 -5.92 42.32
CA GLY A 77 -20.57 -6.21 42.47
C GLY A 77 -21.38 -6.08 41.18
N ARG A 78 -22.61 -6.59 41.26
CA ARG A 78 -23.60 -6.63 40.18
C ARG A 78 -23.98 -5.23 39.70
N MET A 79 -24.21 -5.11 38.40
CA MET A 79 -24.61 -3.88 37.71
C MET A 79 -26.04 -3.46 38.05
N ASP A 80 -26.37 -2.20 37.76
CA ASP A 80 -27.76 -1.74 37.81
C ASP A 80 -28.55 -2.36 36.64
N GLY A 81 -29.58 -3.13 36.98
CA GLY A 81 -30.44 -3.83 36.03
C GLY A 81 -31.14 -2.94 35.00
N GLY A 82 -31.23 -1.62 35.23
CA GLY A 82 -31.81 -0.65 34.30
C GLY A 82 -30.88 -0.18 33.18
N ILE A 83 -29.56 -0.41 33.29
CA ILE A 83 -28.57 -0.02 32.27
C ILE A 83 -28.89 -0.73 30.95
N GLN A 84 -28.88 0.01 29.84
CA GLN A 84 -29.05 -0.54 28.48
C GLN A 84 -27.69 -0.96 27.90
N LEU A 85 -27.67 -2.10 27.21
CA LEU A 85 -26.54 -2.56 26.41
C LEU A 85 -26.96 -2.56 24.93
N GLU A 86 -26.25 -1.80 24.09
CA GLU A 86 -26.67 -1.44 22.73
C GLU A 86 -25.92 -2.19 21.60
N SER A 87 -24.83 -2.91 21.94
CA SER A 87 -24.03 -3.72 21.00
C SER A 87 -24.28 -5.23 21.13
N VAL A 88 -25.20 -5.66 22.01
CA VAL A 88 -25.40 -7.08 22.31
C VAL A 88 -25.77 -7.83 21.04
N SER A 89 -25.12 -8.98 20.82
CA SER A 89 -25.29 -9.71 19.57
C SER A 89 -25.25 -11.22 19.76
N LEU A 90 -26.11 -11.91 19.02
CA LEU A 90 -26.21 -13.36 19.00
C LEU A 90 -25.56 -13.85 17.70
N THR A 91 -24.42 -14.54 17.83
CA THR A 91 -23.69 -15.11 16.69
C THR A 91 -24.13 -16.55 16.46
N PHE A 92 -24.24 -16.95 15.19
CA PHE A 92 -24.64 -18.31 14.80
C PHE A 92 -23.44 -19.16 14.42
N LYS A 93 -23.47 -20.42 14.85
CA LYS A 93 -22.44 -21.43 14.59
C LYS A 93 -22.64 -22.06 13.22
N ARG A 94 -21.59 -22.21 12.41
CA ARG A 94 -21.60 -23.06 11.20
C ARG A 94 -21.71 -24.54 11.58
N THR A 95 -22.45 -25.33 10.79
CA THR A 95 -22.39 -26.80 10.91
C THR A 95 -21.05 -27.33 10.41
N ALA A 96 -20.61 -28.51 10.85
CA ALA A 96 -19.36 -29.12 10.37
C ALA A 96 -19.32 -29.33 8.84
N ALA A 97 -20.47 -29.48 8.19
CA ALA A 97 -20.58 -29.53 6.73
C ALA A 97 -20.41 -28.15 6.06
N GLN A 98 -20.86 -27.07 6.71
CA GLN A 98 -20.60 -25.70 6.26
C GLN A 98 -19.14 -25.29 6.51
N GLU A 99 -18.54 -25.77 7.59
CA GLU A 99 -17.13 -25.58 7.93
C GLU A 99 -16.22 -26.18 6.83
N ALA A 100 -16.33 -27.48 6.59
CA ALA A 100 -15.56 -28.15 5.53
C ALA A 100 -15.85 -27.57 4.12
N ALA A 101 -17.05 -27.01 3.90
CA ALA A 101 -17.41 -26.35 2.65
C ALA A 101 -16.88 -24.91 2.50
N VAL A 102 -16.53 -24.21 3.59
CA VAL A 102 -15.89 -22.89 3.54
C VAL A 102 -14.37 -23.02 3.48
N GLU A 103 -13.77 -23.94 4.24
CA GLU A 103 -12.35 -24.28 4.12
C GLU A 103 -12.01 -24.72 2.69
N LYS A 104 -12.85 -25.61 2.14
CA LYS A 104 -12.74 -26.03 0.75
C LYS A 104 -12.91 -24.85 -0.22
N LEU A 105 -13.86 -23.94 0.00
CA LEU A 105 -14.06 -22.78 -0.87
C LEU A 105 -12.83 -21.86 -0.86
N LEU A 106 -12.25 -21.59 0.32
CA LEU A 106 -11.06 -20.76 0.46
C LEU A 106 -9.87 -21.32 -0.33
N ALA A 107 -9.64 -22.64 -0.23
CA ALA A 107 -8.62 -23.32 -1.06
C ALA A 107 -8.97 -23.28 -2.56
N GLU A 108 -10.24 -23.53 -2.92
CA GLU A 108 -10.72 -23.46 -4.31
C GLU A 108 -10.75 -22.02 -4.87
N GLN A 109 -10.71 -20.98 -4.05
CA GLN A 109 -10.61 -19.59 -4.51
C GLN A 109 -9.16 -19.16 -4.77
N GLN A 110 -8.17 -19.86 -4.18
CA GLN A 110 -6.74 -19.55 -4.30
C GLN A 110 -5.98 -20.42 -5.33
N ASP A 111 -6.53 -21.56 -5.79
CA ASP A 111 -5.93 -22.39 -6.85
C ASP A 111 -6.29 -21.88 -8.26
N PRO A 112 -5.34 -21.41 -9.10
CA PRO A 112 -5.61 -20.95 -10.47
C PRO A 112 -6.20 -22.00 -11.42
N LYS A 113 -6.20 -23.29 -11.05
CA LYS A 113 -6.82 -24.38 -11.83
C LYS A 113 -8.28 -24.64 -11.42
N SER A 114 -8.73 -24.05 -10.31
CA SER A 114 -10.07 -24.22 -9.78
C SER A 114 -11.12 -23.47 -10.59
N ALA A 115 -12.29 -24.07 -10.75
CA ALA A 115 -13.46 -23.40 -11.32
C ALA A 115 -13.99 -22.24 -10.46
N ASN A 116 -13.50 -22.08 -9.22
CA ASN A 116 -13.86 -21.02 -8.27
C ASN A 116 -12.72 -20.00 -8.04
N TYR A 117 -11.60 -20.09 -8.76
CA TYR A 117 -10.47 -19.16 -8.62
C TYR A 117 -10.89 -17.69 -8.71
N HIS A 118 -10.55 -16.90 -7.70
CA HIS A 118 -10.95 -15.49 -7.51
C HIS A 118 -12.46 -15.21 -7.72
N LYS A 119 -13.34 -16.21 -7.57
CA LYS A 119 -14.81 -16.03 -7.60
C LYS A 119 -15.30 -15.69 -6.21
N TRP A 120 -15.13 -14.43 -5.86
CA TRP A 120 -15.55 -13.84 -4.60
C TRP A 120 -17.08 -13.87 -4.45
N LEU A 121 -17.52 -14.05 -3.20
CA LEU A 121 -18.94 -14.02 -2.83
C LEU A 121 -19.37 -12.61 -2.44
N THR A 122 -20.64 -12.26 -2.65
CA THR A 122 -21.26 -11.18 -1.85
C THR A 122 -21.62 -11.70 -0.45
N PRO A 123 -21.81 -10.83 0.55
CA PRO A 123 -22.32 -11.23 1.86
C PRO A 123 -23.62 -12.06 1.80
N GLU A 124 -24.54 -11.77 0.87
CA GLU A 124 -25.75 -12.55 0.66
C GLU A 124 -25.47 -13.96 0.09
N GLN A 125 -24.48 -14.08 -0.81
CA GLN A 125 -24.05 -15.37 -1.36
C GLN A 125 -23.29 -16.21 -0.33
N TYR A 126 -22.57 -15.57 0.61
CA TYR A 126 -22.04 -16.22 1.80
C TYR A 126 -23.18 -16.70 2.71
N ALA A 127 -24.19 -15.85 2.95
CA ALA A 127 -25.36 -16.19 3.76
C ALA A 127 -26.15 -17.41 3.24
N ASP A 128 -26.33 -17.51 1.93
CA ASP A 128 -27.03 -18.61 1.26
C ASP A 128 -26.24 -19.94 1.21
N ARG A 129 -25.03 -19.97 1.78
CA ARG A 129 -24.19 -21.17 1.92
C ARG A 129 -23.84 -21.48 3.37
N PHE A 130 -23.39 -20.47 4.11
CA PHE A 130 -22.70 -20.61 5.40
C PHE A 130 -23.41 -19.92 6.56
N GLY A 131 -24.25 -18.92 6.28
CA GLY A 131 -25.10 -18.26 7.28
C GLY A 131 -26.24 -19.14 7.79
N LEU A 132 -27.08 -18.56 8.66
CA LEU A 132 -28.32 -19.17 9.14
C LEU A 132 -29.40 -19.15 8.04
N SER A 133 -30.33 -20.12 8.06
CA SER A 133 -31.48 -20.11 7.14
C SER A 133 -32.42 -18.94 7.47
N THR A 134 -33.09 -18.35 6.48
CA THR A 134 -34.07 -17.26 6.72
C THR A 134 -35.21 -17.70 7.64
N ALA A 135 -35.58 -18.99 7.65
CA ALA A 135 -36.63 -19.51 8.51
C ALA A 135 -36.20 -19.58 9.99
N ASP A 136 -34.99 -20.06 10.26
CA ASP A 136 -34.43 -20.07 11.62
C ASP A 136 -34.14 -18.64 12.10
N LEU A 137 -33.58 -17.79 11.23
CA LEU A 137 -33.31 -16.38 11.53
C LEU A 137 -34.59 -15.65 11.94
N ASN A 138 -35.70 -15.88 11.23
CA ASN A 138 -36.99 -15.29 11.59
C ASN A 138 -37.50 -15.81 12.95
N LYS A 139 -37.25 -17.09 13.31
CA LYS A 139 -37.56 -17.61 14.66
C LYS A 139 -36.74 -16.89 15.73
N VAL A 140 -35.43 -16.75 15.53
CA VAL A 140 -34.52 -16.07 16.47
C VAL A 140 -34.91 -14.61 16.65
N VAL A 141 -35.17 -13.88 15.57
CA VAL A 141 -35.61 -12.47 15.64
C VAL A 141 -36.96 -12.34 16.36
N SER A 142 -37.90 -13.25 16.11
CA SER A 142 -39.20 -13.26 16.79
C SER A 142 -39.08 -13.56 18.30
N TRP A 143 -38.14 -14.42 18.69
CA TRP A 143 -37.84 -14.75 20.08
C TRP A 143 -37.14 -13.60 20.82
N LEU A 144 -36.10 -12.99 20.22
CA LEU A 144 -35.49 -11.80 20.80
C LEU A 144 -36.54 -10.68 21.04
N GLN A 145 -37.51 -10.55 20.14
CA GLN A 145 -38.63 -9.64 20.28
C GLN A 145 -39.68 -10.07 21.33
N SER A 146 -39.87 -11.37 21.62
CA SER A 146 -40.76 -11.82 22.71
C SER A 146 -40.16 -11.53 24.08
N GLU A 147 -38.84 -11.62 24.21
CA GLU A 147 -38.11 -11.27 25.45
C GLU A 147 -37.94 -9.75 25.64
N GLY A 148 -38.56 -8.95 24.74
CA GLY A 148 -38.60 -7.50 24.80
C GLY A 148 -37.30 -6.82 24.35
N PHE A 149 -36.40 -7.52 23.64
CA PHE A 149 -35.22 -6.90 23.05
C PHE A 149 -35.58 -6.13 21.78
N THR A 150 -34.93 -4.98 21.58
CA THR A 150 -35.04 -4.21 20.34
C THR A 150 -33.98 -4.71 19.36
N VAL A 151 -34.35 -5.57 18.42
CA VAL A 151 -33.45 -6.02 17.34
C VAL A 151 -33.07 -4.82 16.45
N ASN A 152 -31.80 -4.45 16.44
CA ASN A 152 -31.29 -3.25 15.76
C ASN A 152 -30.92 -3.51 14.30
N ARG A 153 -30.22 -4.62 14.03
CA ARG A 153 -29.75 -5.03 12.70
C ARG A 153 -29.47 -6.53 12.64
N VAL A 154 -29.46 -7.07 11.42
CA VAL A 154 -29.05 -8.45 11.12
C VAL A 154 -27.90 -8.38 10.12
N ALA A 155 -26.89 -9.24 10.27
CA ALA A 155 -25.78 -9.34 9.32
C ALA A 155 -26.31 -9.75 7.93
N ARG A 156 -25.82 -9.11 6.86
CA ARG A 156 -26.05 -9.52 5.47
C ARG A 156 -25.55 -10.94 5.23
N GLY A 157 -24.47 -11.34 5.90
CA GLY A 157 -23.98 -12.72 5.97
C GLY A 157 -24.90 -13.73 6.69
N ARG A 158 -26.00 -13.27 7.32
CA ARG A 158 -26.89 -14.05 8.23
C ARG A 158 -26.13 -14.84 9.30
N THR A 159 -25.00 -14.32 9.74
CA THR A 159 -24.10 -14.87 10.76
C THR A 159 -24.41 -14.36 12.17
N GLN A 160 -25.03 -13.18 12.30
CA GLN A 160 -25.19 -12.48 13.57
C GLN A 160 -26.46 -11.61 13.57
N VAL A 161 -27.07 -11.41 14.75
CA VAL A 161 -28.16 -10.46 15.00
C VAL A 161 -27.76 -9.56 16.16
N TRP A 162 -27.88 -8.24 16.00
CA TRP A 162 -27.65 -7.26 17.08
C TRP A 162 -28.98 -6.78 17.66
N PHE A 163 -29.02 -6.63 18.98
CA PHE A 163 -30.20 -6.23 19.73
C PHE A 163 -29.83 -5.42 20.98
N THR A 164 -30.74 -4.54 21.40
CA THR A 164 -30.63 -3.72 22.60
C THR A 164 -31.54 -4.26 23.70
N GLY A 165 -31.06 -4.25 24.95
CA GLY A 165 -31.85 -4.60 26.12
C GLY A 165 -31.25 -4.08 27.43
N SER A 166 -32.03 -4.15 28.51
CA SER A 166 -31.52 -3.86 29.85
C SER A 166 -30.63 -5.00 30.36
N VAL A 167 -29.72 -4.68 31.28
CA VAL A 167 -28.97 -5.67 32.06
C VAL A 167 -29.91 -6.71 32.67
N SER A 168 -31.02 -6.31 33.27
CA SER A 168 -31.97 -7.25 33.87
C SER A 168 -32.66 -8.20 32.86
N GLN A 169 -32.86 -7.79 31.60
CA GLN A 169 -33.32 -8.67 30.53
C GLN A 169 -32.22 -9.67 30.14
N ILE A 170 -30.99 -9.19 29.94
CA ILE A 170 -29.83 -10.02 29.60
C ILE A 170 -29.60 -11.11 30.66
N GLU A 171 -29.55 -10.72 31.94
CA GLU A 171 -29.38 -11.64 33.08
C GLU A 171 -30.50 -12.69 33.14
N THR A 172 -31.74 -12.26 32.91
CA THR A 172 -32.91 -13.15 32.94
C THR A 172 -32.89 -14.15 31.80
N VAL A 173 -32.66 -13.71 30.56
CA VAL A 173 -32.72 -14.57 29.36
C VAL A 173 -31.49 -15.48 29.27
N PHE A 174 -30.29 -14.92 29.43
CA PHE A 174 -29.03 -15.65 29.26
C PHE A 174 -28.50 -16.29 30.55
N ARG A 175 -29.31 -16.29 31.62
CA ARG A 175 -29.09 -17.00 32.90
C ARG A 175 -27.74 -16.71 33.55
N THR A 176 -27.40 -15.42 33.66
CA THR A 176 -26.13 -14.93 34.25
C THR A 176 -26.37 -13.71 35.14
N GLU A 177 -25.33 -13.20 35.80
CA GLU A 177 -25.33 -11.89 36.46
C GLU A 177 -24.28 -10.99 35.78
N MET A 178 -24.62 -9.72 35.53
CA MET A 178 -23.70 -8.75 34.93
C MET A 178 -23.00 -7.97 36.05
N HIS A 179 -21.69 -7.96 36.08
CA HIS A 179 -20.88 -7.42 37.19
C HIS A 179 -19.88 -6.37 36.70
N ARG A 180 -19.48 -5.47 37.60
CA ARG A 180 -18.32 -4.61 37.42
C ARG A 180 -17.07 -5.26 38.00
N TYR A 181 -15.93 -5.02 37.37
CA TYR A 181 -14.65 -5.61 37.71
C TYR A 181 -13.53 -4.58 37.68
N ILE A 182 -12.51 -4.76 38.52
CA ILE A 182 -11.19 -4.15 38.32
C ILE A 182 -10.26 -5.20 37.74
N VAL A 183 -9.62 -4.90 36.61
CA VAL A 183 -8.58 -5.73 35.97
C VAL A 183 -7.38 -4.82 35.70
N ASP A 184 -6.19 -5.19 36.16
CA ASP A 184 -4.93 -4.44 36.04
C ASP A 184 -4.99 -2.94 36.44
N GLY A 185 -6.03 -2.54 37.19
CA GLY A 185 -6.30 -1.17 37.64
C GLY A 185 -7.46 -0.47 36.90
N GLU A 186 -7.90 -1.00 35.77
CA GLU A 186 -8.97 -0.44 34.94
C GLU A 186 -10.36 -0.97 35.34
N ASN A 187 -11.39 -0.17 35.12
CA ASN A 187 -12.78 -0.55 35.40
C ASN A 187 -13.41 -1.19 34.16
N HIS A 188 -13.99 -2.37 34.35
CA HIS A 188 -14.67 -3.13 33.31
C HIS A 188 -16.08 -3.56 33.74
N PHE A 189 -16.87 -4.03 32.78
CA PHE A 189 -18.00 -4.92 33.06
C PHE A 189 -17.90 -6.22 32.29
N ALA A 190 -18.49 -7.29 32.84
CA ALA A 190 -18.65 -8.57 32.17
C ALA A 190 -19.80 -9.39 32.78
N HIS A 191 -20.21 -10.46 32.10
CA HIS A 191 -21.05 -11.50 32.69
C HIS A 191 -20.22 -12.45 33.57
N SER A 192 -20.75 -12.85 34.73
CA SER A 192 -20.01 -13.58 35.78
C SER A 192 -20.00 -15.11 35.62
N THR A 193 -20.88 -15.67 34.78
CA THR A 193 -21.05 -17.13 34.59
C THR A 193 -21.18 -17.51 33.12
N GLU A 194 -20.87 -18.76 32.78
CA GLU A 194 -21.18 -19.31 31.45
C GLU A 194 -22.66 -19.07 31.12
N LEU A 195 -22.93 -18.51 29.94
CA LEU A 195 -24.27 -18.13 29.53
C LEU A 195 -25.14 -19.37 29.24
N ALA A 196 -26.45 -19.21 29.23
CA ALA A 196 -27.37 -20.21 28.70
C ALA A 196 -28.26 -19.62 27.59
N ALA A 197 -28.82 -20.48 26.76
CA ALA A 197 -29.88 -20.15 25.82
C ALA A 197 -30.95 -21.26 25.85
N PRO A 198 -32.17 -21.02 25.33
CA PRO A 198 -33.15 -22.08 25.10
C PRO A 198 -32.53 -23.26 24.34
N ALA A 199 -32.86 -24.49 24.73
CA ALA A 199 -32.22 -25.71 24.24
C ALA A 199 -32.34 -25.85 22.71
N ALA A 200 -33.48 -25.48 22.15
CA ALA A 200 -33.75 -25.43 20.70
C ALA A 200 -32.85 -24.45 19.90
N LEU A 201 -32.09 -23.58 20.59
CA LEU A 201 -31.11 -22.65 19.99
C LEU A 201 -29.65 -23.08 20.21
N ALA A 202 -29.36 -23.99 21.14
CA ALA A 202 -27.99 -24.23 21.61
C ALA A 202 -27.04 -24.84 20.55
N ASP A 203 -27.54 -25.63 19.60
CA ASP A 203 -26.77 -26.14 18.45
C ASP A 203 -26.65 -25.13 17.29
N VAL A 204 -27.34 -23.99 17.39
CA VAL A 204 -27.41 -22.94 16.36
C VAL A 204 -26.63 -21.69 16.78
N VAL A 205 -26.65 -21.35 18.06
CA VAL A 205 -25.92 -20.23 18.66
C VAL A 205 -24.45 -20.62 18.90
N LEU A 206 -23.53 -19.72 18.54
CA LEU A 206 -22.12 -19.80 18.86
C LEU A 206 -21.82 -19.16 20.23
N GLY A 207 -22.44 -18.01 20.49
CA GLY A 207 -22.23 -17.21 21.68
C GLY A 207 -23.06 -15.93 21.66
N VAL A 208 -23.02 -15.20 22.77
CA VAL A 208 -23.53 -13.83 22.89
C VAL A 208 -22.34 -12.91 23.13
N HIS A 209 -22.25 -11.83 22.36
CA HIS A 209 -21.14 -10.86 22.42
C HIS A 209 -21.70 -9.46 22.72
N GLY A 210 -20.85 -8.48 23.04
CA GLY A 210 -21.28 -7.19 23.58
C GLY A 210 -21.67 -7.23 25.07
N LEU A 211 -21.33 -8.32 25.77
CA LEU A 211 -21.54 -8.52 27.21
C LEU A 211 -20.26 -8.31 28.05
N SER A 212 -19.33 -7.51 27.53
CA SER A 212 -18.15 -6.98 28.24
C SER A 212 -17.54 -5.80 27.47
N ASP A 213 -16.81 -4.92 28.16
CA ASP A 213 -16.10 -3.77 27.58
C ASP A 213 -14.58 -3.96 27.40
N PHE A 214 -14.08 -5.20 27.53
CA PHE A 214 -12.68 -5.53 27.18
C PHE A 214 -12.41 -5.26 25.69
N ARG A 215 -11.69 -4.16 25.40
CA ARG A 215 -11.28 -3.76 24.05
C ARG A 215 -9.91 -4.37 23.67
N PRO A 216 -9.65 -4.59 22.37
CA PRO A 216 -8.28 -4.72 21.87
C PRO A 216 -7.54 -3.37 21.98
N ARG A 217 -6.22 -3.46 22.01
CA ARG A 217 -5.31 -2.31 22.17
C ARG A 217 -4.70 -1.92 20.84
N ALA A 218 -4.47 -0.62 20.69
CA ALA A 218 -3.44 -0.08 19.81
C ALA A 218 -2.08 -0.76 20.10
N LYS A 219 -1.27 -0.98 19.08
CA LYS A 219 0.09 -1.54 19.17
C LYS A 219 1.18 -0.49 18.96
N ALA A 220 0.84 0.75 18.62
CA ALA A 220 1.79 1.80 18.28
C ALA A 220 2.65 2.32 19.45
N HIS A 221 3.96 2.45 19.20
CA HIS A 221 4.93 3.00 20.14
C HIS A 221 5.34 4.44 19.75
N VAL A 222 4.60 5.43 20.27
CA VAL A 222 4.80 6.86 19.96
C VAL A 222 5.84 7.54 20.87
N ARG A 223 6.82 8.23 20.25
CA ARG A 223 7.93 8.94 20.92
C ARG A 223 8.11 10.35 20.34
N LYS A 224 7.81 11.38 21.14
CA LYS A 224 8.12 12.78 20.78
C LYS A 224 9.62 13.04 20.93
N VAL A 225 10.26 13.62 19.92
CA VAL A 225 11.70 13.86 19.89
C VAL A 225 11.98 15.36 19.89
N SER A 226 12.78 15.83 20.85
CA SER A 226 13.09 17.25 21.01
C SER A 226 14.21 17.74 20.07
N PRO A 227 14.39 19.05 19.88
CA PRO A 227 15.45 19.61 19.05
C PRO A 227 16.80 19.70 19.79
N GLU A 228 16.89 19.18 21.02
CA GLU A 228 18.07 19.28 21.88
C GLU A 228 18.86 17.96 21.96
N GLU A 229 18.18 16.83 21.76
CA GLU A 229 18.73 15.45 21.72
C GLU A 229 19.45 15.11 20.39
N VAL A 230 19.89 16.13 19.64
CA VAL A 230 19.68 16.13 18.18
C VAL A 230 20.81 16.87 17.41
N LYS A 231 21.84 16.16 16.91
CA LYS A 231 22.98 16.63 16.05
C LYS A 231 23.70 15.43 15.38
N ALA A 232 24.17 15.40 14.13
CA ALA A 232 23.90 16.13 12.87
C ALA A 232 24.60 15.35 11.72
N ASN A 233 24.10 15.16 10.48
CA ASN A 233 23.05 15.82 9.68
C ASN A 233 22.36 14.78 8.75
N PHE A 234 21.05 14.94 8.47
CA PHE A 234 20.16 14.02 7.70
C PHE A 234 19.74 12.66 8.35
N THR A 235 18.50 12.16 8.22
CA THR A 235 17.23 12.64 7.61
C THR A 235 16.44 13.62 8.48
N SER A 236 17.14 14.45 9.25
CA SER A 236 16.60 15.77 9.54
C SER A 236 17.69 16.84 9.48
N SER A 237 17.35 17.97 8.86
CA SER A 237 18.24 19.13 8.67
C SER A 237 18.62 19.85 9.97
N ILE A 238 18.07 19.40 11.10
CA ILE A 238 18.42 19.85 12.46
C ILE A 238 19.18 18.75 13.22
N SER A 239 18.83 17.47 13.02
CA SER A 239 19.28 16.36 13.89
C SER A 239 20.34 15.43 13.36
N GLY A 240 20.31 15.02 12.08
CA GLY A 240 21.19 13.94 11.64
C GLY A 240 20.94 12.55 12.21
N ASN A 241 19.71 12.29 12.61
CA ASN A 241 19.17 10.93 12.65
C ASN A 241 18.32 10.76 11.40
N HIS A 242 18.24 9.56 10.83
CA HIS A 242 17.24 9.29 9.81
C HIS A 242 15.86 9.09 10.45
N TYR A 243 14.83 9.20 9.62
CA TYR A 243 13.41 9.06 9.97
C TYR A 243 12.67 8.72 8.68
N LEU A 244 11.73 7.78 8.73
CA LEU A 244 11.00 7.34 7.55
C LEU A 244 9.86 8.29 7.18
N VAL A 245 9.75 8.64 5.89
CA VAL A 245 8.53 9.15 5.22
C VAL A 245 8.08 8.19 4.10
N PRO A 246 6.87 8.31 3.53
CA PRO A 246 6.35 7.36 2.53
C PRO A 246 7.17 7.18 1.25
N ASP A 247 8.14 8.06 0.98
CA ASP A 247 9.05 7.97 -0.17
C ASP A 247 10.36 7.21 0.17
N ASP A 248 10.75 7.13 1.45
CA ASP A 248 11.80 6.21 1.92
C ASP A 248 11.32 4.76 1.83
N ILE A 249 10.14 4.47 2.40
CA ILE A 249 9.49 3.15 2.32
C ILE A 249 9.29 2.70 0.87
N ALA A 250 8.96 3.64 -0.03
CA ALA A 250 8.87 3.37 -1.46
C ALA A 250 10.20 3.00 -2.14
N THR A 251 11.32 3.42 -1.57
CA THR A 251 12.67 3.17 -2.09
C THR A 251 13.30 1.93 -1.44
N ILE A 252 13.03 1.70 -0.15
CA ILE A 252 13.56 0.59 0.63
C ILE A 252 12.93 -0.74 0.19
N TYR A 253 11.60 -0.77 -0.01
CA TYR A 253 10.85 -1.98 -0.39
C TYR A 253 10.44 -2.00 -1.89
N ASP A 254 11.24 -1.35 -2.76
CA ASP A 254 11.10 -1.22 -4.23
C ASP A 254 9.66 -1.00 -4.75
N LEU A 255 8.94 -0.02 -4.20
CA LEU A 255 7.63 0.40 -4.71
C LEU A 255 7.75 1.51 -5.77
N GLN A 256 8.85 2.27 -5.76
CA GLN A 256 9.11 3.32 -6.74
C GLN A 256 9.15 2.77 -8.19
N THR A 257 9.59 1.52 -8.38
CA THR A 257 9.55 0.84 -9.68
C THR A 257 8.12 0.50 -10.13
N LEU A 258 7.14 0.41 -9.22
CA LEU A 258 5.71 0.25 -9.54
C LEU A 258 5.04 1.61 -9.81
N TYR A 259 5.30 2.63 -8.98
CA TYR A 259 4.79 3.99 -9.23
C TYR A 259 5.26 4.53 -10.59
N THR A 260 6.50 4.23 -10.99
CA THR A 260 7.05 4.63 -12.30
C THR A 260 6.36 3.90 -13.48
N LYS A 261 5.75 2.74 -13.25
CA LYS A 261 4.90 2.02 -14.21
C LYS A 261 3.43 2.50 -14.18
N GLY A 262 3.09 3.43 -13.28
CA GLY A 262 1.71 3.92 -13.09
C GLY A 262 0.84 3.05 -12.20
N PHE A 263 1.42 2.20 -11.34
CA PHE A 263 0.68 1.45 -10.33
C PHE A 263 0.90 2.08 -8.96
N ASP A 264 -0.10 2.78 -8.42
CA ASP A 264 -0.07 3.47 -7.12
C ASP A 264 -1.30 3.18 -6.24
N GLY A 265 -2.06 2.13 -6.59
CA GLY A 265 -3.29 1.74 -5.93
C GLY A 265 -4.53 2.40 -6.52
N ASN A 266 -4.39 3.18 -7.60
CA ASN A 266 -5.50 3.84 -8.27
C ASN A 266 -6.62 2.86 -8.68
N GLY A 267 -7.86 3.32 -8.55
CA GLY A 267 -9.07 2.50 -8.75
C GLY A 267 -9.36 1.46 -7.65
N GLN A 268 -8.44 1.22 -6.72
CA GLN A 268 -8.66 0.30 -5.59
C GLN A 268 -9.31 1.00 -4.40
N GLN A 269 -9.92 0.18 -3.54
CA GLN A 269 -10.48 0.63 -2.26
C GLN A 269 -9.95 -0.26 -1.14
N PHE A 270 -9.44 0.36 -0.08
CA PHE A 270 -9.02 -0.32 1.16
C PHE A 270 -9.71 0.30 2.37
N VAL A 271 -9.75 -0.46 3.47
CA VAL A 271 -10.36 -0.06 4.72
C VAL A 271 -9.32 -0.03 5.83
N VAL A 272 -9.33 1.05 6.62
CA VAL A 272 -8.68 1.08 7.94
C VAL A 272 -9.79 1.01 8.99
N VAL A 273 -9.61 0.17 10.01
CA VAL A 273 -10.58 0.03 11.11
C VAL A 273 -9.99 0.54 12.41
N GLY A 274 -10.68 1.49 13.06
CA GLY A 274 -10.27 2.07 14.33
C GLY A 274 -11.38 2.07 15.39
N GLN A 275 -11.07 2.58 16.58
CA GLN A 275 -12.03 2.77 17.68
C GLN A 275 -12.02 4.19 18.29
N SER A 276 -11.51 5.15 17.53
CA SER A 276 -11.54 6.59 17.80
C SER A 276 -11.96 7.35 16.54
N ALA A 277 -12.51 8.55 16.69
CA ALA A 277 -12.48 9.54 15.62
C ALA A 277 -11.06 10.10 15.44
N ILE A 278 -10.77 10.67 14.27
CA ILE A 278 -9.47 11.29 13.95
C ILE A 278 -9.65 12.74 13.50
N ASN A 279 -8.60 13.56 13.70
CA ASN A 279 -8.55 14.92 13.19
C ASN A 279 -8.10 14.92 11.73
N THR A 280 -9.02 15.15 10.79
CA THR A 280 -8.68 15.12 9.35
C THR A 280 -7.70 16.21 8.92
N ALA A 281 -7.54 17.28 9.71
CA ALA A 281 -6.53 18.30 9.45
C ALA A 281 -5.09 17.80 9.68
N ASP A 282 -4.87 16.80 10.54
CA ASP A 282 -3.57 16.17 10.70
C ASP A 282 -3.24 15.29 9.48
N LEU A 283 -4.20 14.50 8.96
CA LEU A 283 -4.04 13.77 7.68
C LEU A 283 -3.77 14.72 6.51
N ASP A 284 -4.48 15.85 6.42
CA ASP A 284 -4.27 16.85 5.37
C ASP A 284 -2.86 17.46 5.47
N ALA A 285 -2.34 17.62 6.68
CA ALA A 285 -0.97 18.06 6.93
C ALA A 285 0.08 17.00 6.58
N PHE A 286 -0.13 15.72 6.95
CA PHE A 286 0.75 14.61 6.54
C PHE A 286 0.85 14.50 5.02
N ARG A 287 -0.30 14.51 4.33
CA ARG A 287 -0.33 14.45 2.87
C ARG A 287 0.35 15.67 2.24
N SER A 288 0.23 16.86 2.83
CA SER A 288 0.98 18.04 2.39
C SER A 288 2.49 17.97 2.71
N ALA A 289 2.91 17.27 3.77
CA ALA A 289 4.30 17.13 4.17
C ALA A 289 5.04 16.07 3.32
N ALA A 290 4.35 14.98 2.97
CA ALA A 290 4.82 13.90 2.10
C ALA A 290 4.64 14.16 0.60
N ASN A 291 4.15 15.36 0.21
CA ASN A 291 3.82 15.72 -1.18
C ASN A 291 2.82 14.75 -1.88
N LEU A 292 1.88 14.19 -1.12
CA LEU A 292 0.85 13.27 -1.59
C LEU A 292 -0.37 14.01 -2.17
N PRO A 293 -1.19 13.37 -3.03
CA PRO A 293 -2.41 13.97 -3.55
C PRO A 293 -3.35 14.42 -2.43
N ALA A 294 -3.90 15.63 -2.52
CA ALA A 294 -4.79 16.18 -1.51
C ALA A 294 -6.03 15.30 -1.27
N ARG A 295 -6.54 15.32 -0.04
CA ARG A 295 -7.72 14.56 0.37
C ARG A 295 -8.99 15.21 -0.18
N THR A 296 -9.93 14.38 -0.63
CA THR A 296 -11.20 14.77 -1.25
C THR A 296 -12.30 13.78 -0.86
N SER A 297 -13.56 14.11 -1.15
CA SER A 297 -14.68 13.17 -1.02
C SER A 297 -14.70 12.07 -2.09
N ALA A 298 -13.67 11.96 -2.93
CA ALA A 298 -13.53 10.89 -3.93
C ALA A 298 -12.49 9.84 -3.53
N ASN A 299 -11.42 10.24 -2.82
CA ASN A 299 -10.34 9.34 -2.36
C ASN A 299 -10.35 9.08 -0.84
N PHE A 300 -11.24 9.70 -0.05
CA PHE A 300 -11.34 9.47 1.38
C PHE A 300 -12.79 9.49 1.89
N ASN A 301 -13.18 8.47 2.66
CA ASN A 301 -14.49 8.37 3.30
C ASN A 301 -14.37 8.00 4.78
N GLN A 302 -15.21 8.60 5.63
CA GLN A 302 -15.35 8.22 7.04
C GLN A 302 -16.71 7.58 7.30
N VAL A 303 -16.71 6.50 8.08
CA VAL A 303 -17.91 5.72 8.41
C VAL A 303 -17.95 5.44 9.91
N LEU A 304 -18.81 6.17 10.63
CA LEU A 304 -19.14 5.86 12.02
C LEU A 304 -20.06 4.64 12.06
N VAL A 305 -19.69 3.61 12.81
CA VAL A 305 -20.49 2.39 12.99
C VAL A 305 -21.85 2.73 13.62
N PRO A 306 -23.00 2.32 13.03
CA PRO A 306 -24.32 2.62 13.58
C PRO A 306 -24.50 2.15 15.02
N ASN A 307 -25.09 3.02 15.84
CA ASN A 307 -25.35 2.89 17.28
C ASN A 307 -24.10 2.92 18.19
N SER A 308 -22.89 3.13 17.66
CA SER A 308 -21.66 3.21 18.49
C SER A 308 -21.49 4.51 19.29
N GLY A 309 -22.57 5.24 19.57
CA GLY A 309 -22.54 6.56 20.22
C GLY A 309 -22.22 7.71 19.27
N THR A 310 -21.61 8.78 19.78
CA THR A 310 -21.17 9.93 18.99
C THR A 310 -19.72 9.76 18.53
N SER A 311 -19.40 10.25 17.32
CA SER A 311 -18.02 10.43 16.89
C SER A 311 -17.25 11.26 17.91
N THR A 312 -16.15 10.72 18.44
CA THR A 312 -15.37 11.30 19.54
C THR A 312 -13.93 10.81 19.42
N VAL A 313 -12.98 11.72 19.64
CA VAL A 313 -11.54 11.39 19.68
C VAL A 313 -11.22 10.78 21.04
N VAL A 314 -10.55 9.63 21.06
CA VAL A 314 -10.14 8.90 22.27
C VAL A 314 -8.61 8.95 22.40
N THR A 315 -8.14 9.42 23.55
CA THR A 315 -6.71 9.51 23.86
C THR A 315 -6.09 8.11 23.91
N GLY A 316 -4.98 7.90 23.19
CA GLY A 316 -4.32 6.60 23.03
C GLY A 316 -4.73 5.87 21.74
N ASP A 317 -5.99 5.96 21.34
CA ASP A 317 -6.49 5.39 20.07
C ASP A 317 -6.31 6.31 18.85
N VAL A 318 -6.22 7.63 19.06
CA VAL A 318 -6.16 8.61 17.97
C VAL A 318 -4.85 8.58 17.17
N ASP A 319 -3.71 8.33 17.83
CA ASP A 319 -2.41 8.30 17.14
C ASP A 319 -2.31 7.06 16.24
N GLU A 320 -2.77 5.89 16.74
CA GLU A 320 -2.96 4.65 15.99
C GLU A 320 -3.91 4.84 14.79
N SER A 321 -5.10 5.37 15.06
CA SER A 321 -6.10 5.62 14.01
C SER A 321 -5.65 6.65 12.97
N SER A 322 -4.65 7.49 13.27
CA SER A 322 -4.08 8.46 12.33
C SER A 322 -2.93 7.84 11.52
N LEU A 323 -1.97 7.17 12.17
CA LEU A 323 -0.83 6.57 11.47
C LEU A 323 -1.28 5.46 10.49
N ASP A 324 -2.31 4.68 10.84
CA ASP A 324 -2.87 3.66 9.95
C ASP A 324 -3.31 4.26 8.59
N LEU A 325 -3.95 5.43 8.64
CA LEU A 325 -4.45 6.15 7.46
C LEU A 325 -3.29 6.83 6.70
N GLU A 326 -2.38 7.48 7.44
CA GLU A 326 -1.22 8.16 6.86
C GLU A 326 -0.32 7.22 6.06
N TRP A 327 -0.05 6.03 6.60
CA TRP A 327 0.94 5.12 6.04
C TRP A 327 0.38 4.14 5.01
N SER A 328 -0.87 3.70 5.15
CA SER A 328 -1.55 2.95 4.08
C SER A 328 -1.78 3.83 2.84
N ALA A 329 -2.26 5.07 3.01
CA ALA A 329 -2.49 6.00 1.90
C ALA A 329 -1.22 6.73 1.42
N GLY A 330 -0.12 6.67 2.16
CA GLY A 330 1.21 7.11 1.71
C GLY A 330 1.89 6.11 0.76
N VAL A 331 1.54 4.83 0.89
CA VAL A 331 1.92 3.76 -0.04
C VAL A 331 0.93 3.69 -1.21
N ALA A 332 -0.37 3.52 -0.94
CA ALA A 332 -1.41 3.45 -1.96
C ALA A 332 -1.90 4.85 -2.36
N ARG A 333 -0.97 5.64 -2.93
CA ARG A 333 -1.10 7.09 -3.19
C ARG A 333 -2.34 7.47 -4.01
N GLY A 334 -2.78 6.60 -4.92
CA GLY A 334 -3.96 6.78 -5.78
C GLY A 334 -5.25 6.07 -5.32
N ALA A 335 -5.19 5.25 -4.28
CA ALA A 335 -6.33 4.46 -3.82
C ALA A 335 -7.41 5.30 -3.11
N THR A 336 -8.61 4.71 -2.98
CA THR A 336 -9.67 5.24 -2.11
C THR A 336 -9.56 4.63 -0.72
N GLU A 337 -9.34 5.49 0.26
CA GLU A 337 -9.31 5.14 1.68
C GLU A 337 -10.70 5.21 2.31
N ILE A 338 -11.02 4.24 3.17
CA ILE A 338 -12.27 4.18 3.92
C ILE A 338 -11.94 3.92 5.39
N PHE A 339 -12.10 4.95 6.23
CA PHE A 339 -11.94 4.83 7.67
C PHE A 339 -13.26 4.41 8.32
N VAL A 340 -13.31 3.22 8.92
CA VAL A 340 -14.49 2.73 9.67
C VAL A 340 -14.16 2.73 11.16
N TYR A 341 -14.97 3.40 11.98
CA TYR A 341 -14.68 3.58 13.39
C TYR A 341 -15.92 3.57 14.27
N VAL A 342 -15.73 3.25 15.55
CA VAL A 342 -16.77 3.35 16.59
C VAL A 342 -16.66 4.67 17.36
N GLY A 343 -17.80 5.15 17.86
CA GLY A 343 -17.88 6.33 18.71
C GLY A 343 -17.64 6.04 20.20
N ASN A 344 -18.11 6.96 21.04
CA ASN A 344 -17.91 6.93 22.50
C ASN A 344 -18.72 5.88 23.29
N ASN A 345 -19.46 4.96 22.64
CA ASN A 345 -20.13 3.88 23.36
C ASN A 345 -19.12 2.78 23.75
N SER A 346 -18.88 2.62 25.06
CA SER A 346 -17.91 1.67 25.62
C SER A 346 -18.14 0.22 25.19
N ASN A 347 -19.39 -0.14 24.89
CA ASN A 347 -19.80 -1.50 24.55
C ASN A 347 -19.37 -1.92 23.11
N PHE A 348 -18.82 -0.98 22.33
CA PHE A 348 -18.31 -1.20 20.98
C PHE A 348 -16.77 -1.13 20.96
N SER A 349 -16.16 -1.76 19.96
CA SER A 349 -14.71 -1.82 19.75
C SER A 349 -14.34 -1.76 18.27
N VAL A 350 -13.05 -1.73 17.93
CA VAL A 350 -12.58 -1.87 16.53
C VAL A 350 -13.05 -3.19 15.87
N PHE A 351 -13.37 -4.24 16.64
CA PHE A 351 -13.97 -5.46 16.06
C PHE A 351 -15.39 -5.22 15.52
N ASP A 352 -16.13 -4.23 16.01
CA ASP A 352 -17.38 -3.79 15.41
C ASP A 352 -17.15 -3.02 14.11
N SER A 353 -16.11 -2.19 14.05
CA SER A 353 -15.65 -1.53 12.81
C SER A 353 -15.27 -2.55 11.73
N PHE A 354 -14.53 -3.60 12.13
CA PHE A 354 -14.13 -4.73 11.30
C PHE A 354 -15.32 -5.55 10.80
N GLN A 355 -16.22 -5.95 11.71
CA GLN A 355 -17.43 -6.68 11.36
C GLN A 355 -18.36 -5.84 10.46
N TYR A 356 -18.41 -4.52 10.64
CA TYR A 356 -19.14 -3.61 9.75
C TYR A 356 -18.49 -3.52 8.37
N ALA A 357 -17.17 -3.40 8.28
CA ALA A 357 -16.42 -3.33 7.02
C ALA A 357 -16.59 -4.59 6.15
N ILE A 358 -16.63 -5.76 6.79
CA ILE A 358 -16.80 -7.05 6.11
C ILE A 358 -18.26 -7.28 5.70
N ASP A 359 -19.23 -7.06 6.60
CA ASP A 359 -20.65 -7.30 6.28
C ASP A 359 -21.19 -6.31 5.23
N ASN A 360 -20.65 -5.08 5.18
CA ASN A 360 -20.94 -4.13 4.10
C ASN A 360 -20.07 -4.36 2.85
N ASN A 361 -18.96 -5.10 2.97
CA ASN A 361 -17.96 -5.35 1.92
C ASN A 361 -17.40 -4.05 1.30
N LEU A 362 -16.86 -3.18 2.16
CA LEU A 362 -16.51 -1.80 1.80
C LEU A 362 -15.24 -1.65 0.96
N GLY A 363 -14.30 -2.60 1.04
CA GLY A 363 -13.02 -2.52 0.32
C GLY A 363 -12.33 -3.88 0.18
N SER A 364 -11.37 -3.93 -0.73
CA SER A 364 -10.62 -5.12 -1.15
C SER A 364 -9.52 -5.56 -0.18
N VAL A 365 -9.10 -4.65 0.71
CA VAL A 365 -8.09 -4.85 1.75
C VAL A 365 -8.59 -4.22 3.04
N ILE A 366 -8.27 -4.80 4.20
CA ILE A 366 -8.56 -4.27 5.52
C ILE A 366 -7.27 -4.28 6.37
N SER A 367 -6.83 -3.11 6.85
CA SER A 367 -5.77 -2.97 7.86
C SER A 367 -6.35 -2.95 9.27
N MET A 368 -5.70 -3.62 10.22
CA MET A 368 -6.00 -3.49 11.65
C MET A 368 -4.72 -3.50 12.50
N SER A 369 -4.32 -2.35 13.01
CA SER A 369 -3.21 -2.19 13.97
C SER A 369 -3.66 -2.32 15.43
N TYR A 370 -4.62 -3.23 15.67
CA TYR A 370 -5.29 -3.45 16.94
C TYR A 370 -5.35 -4.93 17.28
N GLY A 371 -5.05 -5.29 18.53
CA GLY A 371 -5.11 -6.69 18.97
C GLY A 371 -5.06 -6.90 20.48
N ASN A 372 -5.04 -8.17 20.87
CA ASN A 372 -4.71 -8.68 22.21
C ASN A 372 -4.16 -10.11 22.07
N CYS A 373 -3.45 -10.63 23.08
CA CYS A 373 -2.96 -12.00 23.00
C CYS A 373 -4.08 -13.06 22.89
N GLU A 374 -3.80 -14.18 22.20
CA GLU A 374 -4.79 -15.23 21.92
C GLU A 374 -5.44 -15.82 23.18
N GLN A 375 -4.73 -15.83 24.32
CA GLN A 375 -5.23 -16.33 25.61
C GLN A 375 -6.16 -15.34 26.34
N ALA A 376 -6.25 -14.07 25.91
CA ALA A 376 -7.10 -13.06 26.54
C ALA A 376 -8.58 -13.20 26.15
N PHE A 377 -8.90 -13.90 25.06
CA PHE A 377 -10.24 -13.97 24.47
C PHE A 377 -11.11 -15.13 25.01
N PRO A 378 -12.43 -14.93 25.19
CA PRO A 378 -13.39 -16.03 25.28
C PRO A 378 -13.28 -16.93 24.04
N SER A 379 -13.39 -18.24 24.20
CA SER A 379 -13.24 -19.16 23.05
C SER A 379 -14.38 -19.01 22.03
N THR A 380 -15.53 -18.48 22.43
CA THR A 380 -16.62 -18.08 21.52
C THR A 380 -16.26 -16.84 20.70
N ASN A 381 -15.56 -15.84 21.28
CA ASN A 381 -15.05 -14.68 20.54
C ASN A 381 -14.01 -15.09 19.51
N VAL A 382 -13.08 -16.00 19.86
CA VAL A 382 -12.10 -16.55 18.91
C VAL A 382 -12.80 -17.22 17.73
N GLN A 383 -13.81 -18.07 17.99
CA GLN A 383 -14.58 -18.73 16.94
C GLN A 383 -15.43 -17.75 16.10
N MET A 384 -15.91 -16.65 16.68
CA MET A 384 -16.61 -15.58 15.93
C MET A 384 -15.64 -14.89 14.96
N LEU A 385 -14.49 -14.44 15.47
CA LEU A 385 -13.48 -13.75 14.65
C LEU A 385 -12.86 -14.66 13.59
N GLN A 386 -12.71 -15.96 13.86
CA GLN A 386 -12.31 -16.95 12.85
C GLN A 386 -13.35 -17.11 11.74
N GLN A 387 -14.65 -17.13 12.08
CA GLN A 387 -15.73 -17.19 11.08
C GLN A 387 -15.79 -15.90 10.25
N LEU A 388 -15.53 -14.76 10.87
CA LEU A 388 -15.53 -13.43 10.24
C LEU A 388 -14.34 -13.20 9.29
N THR A 389 -13.12 -13.52 9.72
CA THR A 389 -11.90 -13.40 8.88
C THR A 389 -11.99 -14.30 7.65
N GLN A 390 -12.51 -15.52 7.82
CA GLN A 390 -12.82 -16.40 6.69
C GLN A 390 -13.93 -15.86 5.78
N GLN A 391 -15.01 -15.28 6.32
CA GLN A 391 -16.05 -14.62 5.50
C GLN A 391 -15.42 -13.55 4.60
N ALA A 392 -14.61 -12.65 5.17
CA ALA A 392 -13.89 -11.61 4.44
C ALA A 392 -13.05 -12.18 3.30
N ASN A 393 -12.24 -13.20 3.56
CA ASN A 393 -11.44 -13.86 2.51
C ASN A 393 -12.32 -14.45 1.39
N THR A 394 -13.48 -15.07 1.72
CA THR A 394 -14.38 -15.59 0.67
C THR A 394 -15.05 -14.50 -0.17
N GLN A 395 -15.13 -13.28 0.38
CA GLN A 395 -15.57 -12.07 -0.31
C GLN A 395 -14.43 -11.35 -1.08
N GLY A 396 -13.23 -11.94 -1.11
CA GLY A 396 -12.05 -11.38 -1.79
C GLY A 396 -11.29 -10.33 -0.99
N GLN A 397 -11.67 -10.12 0.27
CA GLN A 397 -11.03 -9.13 1.14
C GLN A 397 -9.76 -9.71 1.76
N THR A 398 -8.63 -9.07 1.50
CA THR A 398 -7.37 -9.32 2.23
C THR A 398 -7.42 -8.63 3.58
N ILE A 399 -6.84 -9.26 4.61
CA ILE A 399 -6.76 -8.67 5.96
C ILE A 399 -5.28 -8.68 6.37
N SER A 400 -4.77 -7.51 6.75
CA SER A 400 -3.44 -7.31 7.31
C SER A 400 -3.57 -6.90 8.77
N ALA A 401 -2.75 -7.44 9.66
CA ALA A 401 -2.75 -7.06 11.06
C ALA A 401 -1.35 -7.11 11.69
N ALA A 402 -1.14 -6.23 12.67
CA ALA A 402 0.03 -6.22 13.54
C ALA A 402 0.23 -7.58 14.22
N SER A 403 1.48 -8.02 14.41
CA SER A 403 1.79 -9.29 15.09
C SER A 403 1.92 -9.18 16.63
N GLY A 404 1.93 -7.95 17.14
CA GLY A 404 2.19 -7.64 18.55
C GLY A 404 3.54 -6.95 18.74
N ASP A 405 3.73 -6.35 19.92
CA ASP A 405 4.75 -5.32 20.14
C ASP A 405 5.56 -5.51 21.45
N PHE A 406 5.24 -6.56 22.21
CA PHE A 406 5.98 -6.99 23.42
C PHE A 406 6.83 -8.25 23.16
N GLY A 407 7.34 -8.38 21.94
CA GLY A 407 8.07 -9.57 21.48
C GLY A 407 7.22 -10.83 21.57
N ALA A 408 7.84 -11.95 21.95
CA ALA A 408 7.14 -13.23 22.10
C ALA A 408 6.22 -13.35 23.35
N ALA A 409 5.88 -12.25 24.01
CA ALA A 409 5.17 -12.20 25.31
C ALA A 409 3.91 -11.32 25.28
N ASP A 410 3.14 -11.32 24.19
CA ASP A 410 2.04 -10.38 23.94
C ASP A 410 0.92 -10.35 25.00
N CYS A 411 0.81 -11.34 25.89
CA CYS A 411 -0.13 -11.28 27.02
C CYS A 411 0.25 -10.29 28.13
N GLU A 412 1.44 -9.70 28.10
CA GLU A 412 1.76 -8.60 29.02
C GLU A 412 0.81 -7.41 28.82
N THR A 413 0.56 -6.68 29.91
CA THR A 413 -0.45 -5.62 29.95
C THR A 413 0.16 -4.25 30.28
N THR A 414 1.48 -4.23 30.51
CA THR A 414 2.34 -3.07 30.69
C THR A 414 3.68 -3.37 30.02
N ASP A 415 4.38 -2.34 29.56
CA ASP A 415 5.73 -2.44 28.95
C ASP A 415 6.86 -2.80 29.95
N THR A 416 6.51 -3.31 31.14
CA THR A 416 7.42 -3.49 32.26
C THR A 416 8.18 -4.81 32.18
N ILE A 417 9.51 -4.74 32.18
CA ILE A 417 10.37 -5.93 32.35
C ILE A 417 10.48 -6.35 33.83
N PRO A 418 10.64 -7.65 34.13
CA PRO A 418 10.57 -8.78 33.21
C PRO A 418 9.15 -9.32 33.02
N ALA A 419 8.88 -9.96 31.88
CA ALA A 419 7.62 -10.61 31.56
C ALA A 419 7.26 -11.77 32.53
N THR A 420 5.98 -11.89 32.84
CA THR A 420 5.39 -12.74 33.89
C THR A 420 4.36 -13.75 33.39
N LYS A 421 3.81 -13.57 32.18
CA LYS A 421 2.68 -14.34 31.63
C LYS A 421 3.09 -15.42 30.61
N GLY A 422 4.33 -15.36 30.11
CA GLY A 422 4.94 -16.40 29.27
C GLY A 422 4.81 -16.15 27.77
N LEU A 423 4.92 -17.23 26.97
CA LEU A 423 4.84 -17.13 25.51
C LEU A 423 3.40 -16.92 25.03
N ALA A 424 3.21 -15.95 24.14
CA ALA A 424 1.91 -15.62 23.56
C ALA A 424 2.05 -14.95 22.19
N ILE A 425 0.97 -14.99 21.41
CA ILE A 425 0.85 -14.32 20.11
C ILE A 425 -0.42 -13.47 20.05
N ASP A 426 -0.43 -12.42 19.24
CA ASP A 426 -1.57 -11.52 19.09
C ASP A 426 -2.70 -12.09 18.19
N LEU A 427 -3.95 -11.71 18.48
CA LEU A 427 -5.09 -11.79 17.57
C LEU A 427 -5.62 -10.38 17.24
N PRO A 428 -5.83 -10.06 15.95
CA PRO A 428 -6.15 -11.02 14.90
C PRO A 428 -4.99 -11.59 14.07
N GLY A 429 -3.74 -11.14 14.24
CA GLY A 429 -2.59 -11.63 13.45
C GLY A 429 -2.46 -13.16 13.44
N GLY A 430 -2.68 -13.81 14.58
CA GLY A 430 -2.65 -15.26 14.74
C GLY A 430 -3.69 -16.06 13.95
N PHE A 431 -4.74 -15.46 13.38
CA PHE A 431 -5.72 -16.20 12.56
C PHE A 431 -5.10 -16.65 11.22
N PRO A 432 -5.27 -17.92 10.79
CA PRO A 432 -4.93 -18.40 9.44
C PRO A 432 -5.56 -17.68 8.23
N SER A 433 -6.43 -16.70 8.46
CA SER A 433 -7.15 -15.91 7.45
C SER A 433 -6.68 -14.46 7.35
N VAL A 434 -5.59 -14.14 8.04
CA VAL A 434 -5.01 -12.79 8.19
C VAL A 434 -3.51 -12.88 7.88
N THR A 435 -2.97 -11.89 7.17
CA THR A 435 -1.52 -11.70 7.06
C THR A 435 -1.04 -10.99 8.31
N SER A 436 -0.23 -11.68 9.12
CA SER A 436 0.42 -11.09 10.29
C SER A 436 1.71 -10.41 9.88
N VAL A 437 1.84 -9.12 10.18
CA VAL A 437 3.03 -8.32 9.89
C VAL A 437 3.79 -8.05 11.17
N GLY A 438 5.03 -8.54 11.25
CA GLY A 438 5.95 -8.31 12.36
C GLY A 438 6.98 -7.22 12.09
N GLY A 439 7.94 -7.09 13.01
CA GLY A 439 8.88 -5.98 13.07
C GLY A 439 10.32 -6.36 12.72
N SER A 440 10.89 -5.65 11.78
CA SER A 440 12.33 -5.55 11.51
C SER A 440 12.88 -4.19 11.97
N GLU A 441 14.20 -4.05 11.90
CA GLU A 441 14.98 -2.88 12.31
C GLU A 441 16.17 -2.77 11.35
N PHE A 442 16.50 -1.59 10.82
CA PHE A 442 17.67 -1.44 9.95
C PHE A 442 18.99 -1.69 10.72
N SER A 443 19.99 -2.26 10.03
CA SER A 443 21.22 -2.71 10.71
C SER A 443 22.52 -2.37 9.99
N ALA A 444 22.51 -2.28 8.66
CA ALA A 444 23.73 -2.07 7.88
C ALA A 444 24.15 -0.59 7.78
N ASP A 445 23.19 0.34 7.83
CA ASP A 445 23.44 1.77 7.68
C ASP A 445 24.16 2.37 8.91
N VAL A 446 23.97 1.82 10.12
CA VAL A 446 24.80 2.05 11.32
C VAL A 446 26.29 2.12 10.99
N SER A 447 26.74 1.24 10.09
CA SER A 447 28.15 1.12 9.69
C SER A 447 28.53 1.98 8.49
N SER A 448 27.56 2.42 7.68
CA SER A 448 27.76 2.97 6.33
C SER A 448 26.56 3.83 5.89
N PRO A 449 26.20 4.89 6.62
CA PRO A 449 24.90 5.57 6.42
C PRO A 449 24.83 6.25 5.04
N ALA A 450 25.94 6.83 4.58
CA ALA A 450 26.06 7.44 3.25
C ALA A 450 26.02 6.44 2.06
N THR A 451 25.86 5.13 2.32
CA THR A 451 25.52 4.13 1.29
C THR A 451 24.02 4.04 1.06
N TYR A 452 23.22 4.26 2.10
CA TYR A 452 21.77 4.04 2.12
C TYR A 452 20.97 5.34 2.16
N TRP A 453 21.54 6.43 2.68
CA TRP A 453 20.87 7.69 2.91
C TRP A 453 21.55 8.85 2.17
N ASN A 454 20.76 9.62 1.43
CA ASN A 454 21.15 10.84 0.75
C ASN A 454 21.30 12.00 1.77
N PRO A 455 22.38 12.80 1.77
CA PRO A 455 22.53 13.94 2.69
C PRO A 455 21.51 15.09 2.49
N VAL A 456 20.58 15.01 1.53
CA VAL A 456 19.50 15.98 1.29
C VAL A 456 18.23 15.27 0.81
N ASN A 457 17.07 15.71 1.29
CA ASN A 457 15.76 15.18 0.90
C ASN A 457 15.44 15.46 -0.57
N ASN A 458 14.71 14.53 -1.17
CA ASN A 458 13.99 14.73 -2.41
C ASN A 458 12.74 15.63 -2.19
N ALA A 459 11.98 15.90 -3.27
CA ALA A 459 10.82 16.79 -3.21
C ALA A 459 9.63 16.25 -2.39
N ASN A 460 9.60 14.95 -2.10
CA ASN A 460 8.56 14.28 -1.30
C ASN A 460 8.98 14.13 0.18
N GLY A 461 10.15 14.62 0.55
CA GLY A 461 10.71 14.48 1.90
C GLY A 461 11.46 13.19 2.16
N GLY A 462 11.69 12.34 1.14
CA GLY A 462 12.44 11.09 1.26
C GLY A 462 13.94 11.23 0.99
N SER A 463 14.69 10.27 1.50
CA SER A 463 16.15 10.31 1.67
C SER A 463 16.86 9.00 1.34
N ALA A 464 16.18 7.85 1.42
CA ALA A 464 16.74 6.54 1.11
C ALA A 464 17.24 6.45 -0.35
N LEU A 465 18.23 5.59 -0.57
CA LEU A 465 18.89 5.34 -1.85
C LEU A 465 18.65 3.93 -2.40
N SER A 466 18.32 2.97 -1.52
CA SER A 466 18.04 1.57 -1.82
C SER A 466 17.37 0.88 -0.63
N TYR A 467 17.04 -0.41 -0.78
CA TYR A 467 16.91 -1.34 0.36
C TYR A 467 18.09 -1.22 1.34
N ILE A 468 17.80 -1.41 2.63
CA ILE A 468 18.75 -1.35 3.74
C ILE A 468 18.67 -2.69 4.49
N PRO A 469 19.75 -3.48 4.59
CA PRO A 469 19.72 -4.77 5.29
C PRO A 469 19.26 -4.70 6.75
N GLU A 470 18.22 -5.47 7.05
CA GLU A 470 17.50 -5.50 8.32
C GLU A 470 17.96 -6.60 9.30
N THR A 471 17.56 -6.43 10.56
CA THR A 471 17.59 -7.40 11.66
C THR A 471 16.20 -7.50 12.29
N GLY A 472 15.85 -8.59 12.96
CA GLY A 472 14.58 -8.71 13.70
C GLY A 472 14.54 -7.76 14.90
N TRP A 473 13.48 -6.95 15.00
CA TRP A 473 13.35 -5.78 15.89
C TRP A 473 13.29 -6.13 17.38
N ASN A 474 14.19 -5.55 18.19
CA ASN A 474 14.11 -5.68 19.65
C ASN A 474 14.89 -4.59 20.41
N ASP A 475 14.20 -3.48 20.64
CA ASP A 475 14.64 -2.36 21.48
C ASP A 475 14.63 -2.66 22.99
N THR A 476 14.18 -3.84 23.44
CA THR A 476 13.89 -4.10 24.87
C THR A 476 15.08 -3.82 25.80
N ALA A 477 16.30 -4.09 25.32
CA ALA A 477 17.54 -3.80 26.05
C ALA A 477 17.94 -2.31 26.01
N LEU A 478 17.57 -1.57 24.95
CA LEU A 478 17.85 -0.15 24.78
C LEU A 478 16.91 0.72 25.62
N VAL A 479 15.60 0.42 25.63
CA VAL A 479 14.59 1.19 26.38
C VAL A 479 14.33 0.67 27.80
N SER A 480 14.87 -0.49 28.18
CA SER A 480 14.61 -1.15 29.47
C SER A 480 13.11 -1.43 29.74
N LYS A 481 12.38 -1.73 28.67
CA LYS A 481 10.93 -1.95 28.59
C LYS A 481 10.64 -2.99 27.52
N LEU A 482 9.53 -3.72 27.59
CA LEU A 482 9.11 -4.65 26.54
C LEU A 482 8.78 -3.87 25.26
N GLN A 483 9.63 -3.96 24.23
CA GLN A 483 9.46 -3.25 22.96
C GLN A 483 10.19 -4.07 21.86
N ALA A 484 9.46 -4.93 21.15
CA ALA A 484 10.04 -5.88 20.18
C ALA A 484 8.96 -6.51 19.27
N GLY A 485 9.36 -6.98 18.09
CA GLY A 485 8.44 -7.56 17.10
C GLY A 485 7.74 -8.83 17.58
N GLY A 486 6.41 -8.83 17.58
CA GLY A 486 5.58 -9.97 17.97
C GLY A 486 5.79 -11.18 17.07
N GLY A 487 5.95 -12.36 17.66
CA GLY A 487 6.20 -13.59 16.91
C GLY A 487 6.28 -14.82 17.80
N GLY A 488 5.92 -15.98 17.24
CA GLY A 488 5.80 -17.23 17.99
C GLY A 488 4.75 -18.19 17.45
N VAL A 489 4.38 -19.15 18.29
CA VAL A 489 3.56 -20.31 17.90
C VAL A 489 2.19 -20.26 18.58
N SER A 490 1.11 -20.32 17.79
CA SER A 490 -0.27 -20.34 18.31
C SER A 490 -0.55 -21.61 19.12
N THR A 491 -1.05 -21.45 20.33
CA THR A 491 -1.65 -22.53 21.12
C THR A 491 -3.02 -22.93 20.57
N LEU A 492 -3.73 -22.04 19.87
CA LEU A 492 -5.08 -22.26 19.37
C LEU A 492 -5.11 -22.94 17.98
N PHE A 493 -4.46 -22.35 16.96
CA PHE A 493 -4.65 -22.76 15.57
C PHE A 493 -3.67 -23.84 15.09
N ALA A 494 -4.18 -24.78 14.29
CA ALA A 494 -3.35 -25.75 13.58
C ALA A 494 -2.60 -25.10 12.40
N LYS A 495 -1.45 -25.65 12.00
CA LYS A 495 -0.66 -25.12 10.89
C LYS A 495 -1.47 -25.16 9.58
N PRO A 496 -1.63 -24.02 8.89
CA PRO A 496 -2.29 -24.00 7.59
C PRO A 496 -1.48 -24.79 6.55
N THR A 497 -2.13 -25.45 5.60
CA THR A 497 -1.44 -26.29 4.60
C THR A 497 -0.54 -25.52 3.63
N TRP A 498 -0.69 -24.20 3.55
CA TRP A 498 0.18 -23.29 2.81
C TRP A 498 1.41 -22.83 3.62
N GLN A 499 1.37 -22.88 4.96
CA GLN A 499 2.47 -22.45 5.82
C GLN A 499 3.54 -23.54 5.82
N SER A 500 4.43 -23.47 4.83
CA SER A 500 5.47 -24.47 4.56
C SER A 500 6.62 -23.85 3.77
N GLY A 501 7.85 -24.30 4.02
CA GLY A 501 9.04 -23.76 3.37
C GLY A 501 10.30 -24.07 4.17
N THR A 502 11.43 -23.48 3.78
CA THR A 502 12.64 -23.42 4.62
C THR A 502 12.33 -22.69 5.92
N GLY A 503 12.88 -23.16 7.05
CA GLY A 503 12.73 -22.51 8.36
C GLY A 503 11.44 -22.83 9.13
N VAL A 504 10.30 -23.02 8.44
CA VAL A 504 8.98 -23.29 9.05
C VAL A 504 9.02 -24.46 10.05
N PRO A 505 8.72 -24.23 11.35
CA PRO A 505 8.66 -25.28 12.37
C PRO A 505 7.75 -26.47 12.02
N ALA A 506 8.20 -27.70 12.23
CA ALA A 506 7.44 -28.92 11.95
C ALA A 506 6.52 -29.38 13.11
N ASP A 507 5.85 -28.43 13.78
CA ASP A 507 5.11 -28.65 15.04
C ASP A 507 3.58 -28.84 14.89
N GLY A 508 3.02 -28.49 13.73
CA GLY A 508 1.59 -28.57 13.45
C GLY A 508 0.75 -27.39 13.96
N LYS A 509 1.36 -26.25 14.32
CA LYS A 509 0.67 -25.02 14.79
C LYS A 509 0.81 -23.83 13.83
N ARG A 510 -0.04 -22.79 13.97
CA ARG A 510 0.11 -21.55 13.18
C ARG A 510 1.26 -20.73 13.76
N ASP A 511 2.27 -20.46 12.93
CA ASP A 511 3.44 -19.65 13.25
C ASP A 511 3.19 -18.18 12.87
N VAL A 512 3.62 -17.21 13.68
CA VAL A 512 3.61 -15.77 13.37
C VAL A 512 4.99 -15.12 13.55
N PRO A 513 5.28 -14.01 12.85
CA PRO A 513 4.43 -13.36 11.83
C PRO A 513 4.47 -14.13 10.49
N ASP A 514 3.73 -13.67 9.47
CA ASP A 514 3.87 -14.20 8.10
C ASP A 514 4.99 -13.48 7.34
N ILE A 515 5.16 -12.17 7.58
CA ILE A 515 6.16 -11.27 6.98
C ILE A 515 6.60 -10.21 8.03
N ALA A 516 7.59 -9.39 7.72
CA ALA A 516 7.93 -8.20 8.51
C ALA A 516 8.08 -6.93 7.66
N LEU A 517 8.08 -5.78 8.35
CA LEU A 517 8.47 -4.45 7.88
C LEU A 517 9.15 -3.71 9.04
N ASP A 518 9.91 -2.65 8.77
CA ASP A 518 10.59 -1.90 9.83
C ASP A 518 9.62 -1.40 10.91
N ALA A 519 10.06 -1.42 12.16
CA ALA A 519 9.22 -1.15 13.31
C ALA A 519 9.91 -0.38 14.45
N SER A 520 11.18 0.06 14.37
CA SER A 520 11.85 0.67 15.53
C SER A 520 11.49 2.16 15.72
N PRO A 521 10.92 2.58 16.87
CA PRO A 521 10.83 3.99 17.23
C PRO A 521 12.18 4.62 17.60
N GLN A 522 13.28 3.85 17.63
CA GLN A 522 14.60 4.24 18.11
C GLN A 522 15.64 4.28 16.98
N HIS A 523 15.59 3.32 16.05
CA HIS A 523 16.34 3.33 14.79
C HIS A 523 15.43 3.80 13.65
N ASP A 524 15.70 5.00 13.12
CA ASP A 524 15.06 5.59 11.92
C ASP A 524 13.51 5.65 11.85
N GLY A 525 12.82 5.50 12.98
CA GLY A 525 11.37 5.42 13.08
C GLY A 525 10.54 6.47 12.32
N TYR A 526 9.30 6.08 12.06
CA TYR A 526 8.33 6.74 11.20
C TYR A 526 7.89 8.13 11.70
N LEU A 527 7.79 9.10 10.79
CA LEU A 527 7.13 10.39 11.05
C LEU A 527 5.61 10.26 10.92
N LEU A 528 4.85 10.92 11.81
CA LEU A 528 3.38 10.93 11.79
C LEU A 528 2.79 12.28 12.19
N CYS A 529 1.58 12.57 11.73
CA CYS A 529 0.85 13.79 12.08
C CYS A 529 -0.32 13.49 13.04
N SER A 530 -0.26 14.05 14.24
CA SER A 530 -1.36 13.97 15.21
C SER A 530 -1.32 15.14 16.19
N GLY A 531 -2.49 15.68 16.51
CA GLY A 531 -2.65 16.75 17.51
C GLY A 531 -1.97 18.06 17.10
N GLY A 532 -1.83 18.32 15.80
CA GLY A 532 -1.13 19.50 15.27
C GLY A 532 0.40 19.37 15.20
N SER A 533 0.96 18.15 15.17
CA SER A 533 2.42 17.93 15.09
C SER A 533 3.05 18.28 13.73
N CYS A 534 2.26 18.71 12.73
CA CYS A 534 2.71 18.97 11.37
C CYS A 534 2.21 20.33 10.84
N VAL A 535 2.69 21.43 11.42
CA VAL A 535 2.36 22.80 10.96
C VAL A 535 3.43 23.41 10.04
N ASN A 536 4.57 22.73 9.88
CA ASN A 536 5.70 23.17 9.05
C ASN A 536 6.38 21.95 8.38
N GLY A 537 5.67 21.31 7.45
CA GLY A 537 5.96 19.92 7.07
C GLY A 537 5.71 19.00 8.27
N PHE A 538 6.51 17.93 8.43
CA PHE A 538 6.46 16.99 9.56
C PHE A 538 6.84 17.57 10.94
N ARG A 539 6.83 18.90 11.11
CA ARG A 539 7.25 19.59 12.34
C ARG A 539 6.15 20.39 13.00
N ASP A 540 6.16 20.38 14.33
CA ASP A 540 5.23 21.15 15.15
C ASP A 540 5.64 22.65 15.22
N ALA A 541 4.84 23.46 15.94
CA ALA A 541 5.10 24.89 16.10
C ALA A 541 6.41 25.22 16.85
N SER A 542 7.01 24.24 17.52
CA SER A 542 8.30 24.33 18.23
C SER A 542 9.45 23.71 17.41
N SER A 543 9.19 23.26 16.19
CA SER A 543 10.10 22.51 15.30
C SER A 543 10.47 21.08 15.76
N ASN A 544 9.73 20.50 16.70
CA ASN A 544 9.87 19.09 17.12
C ASN A 544 9.47 18.14 15.97
N LEU A 545 9.86 16.87 16.08
CA LEU A 545 9.32 15.77 15.28
C LEU A 545 8.44 14.87 16.17
N ASN A 546 7.33 14.39 15.60
CA ASN A 546 6.53 13.32 16.21
C ASN A 546 6.89 12.02 15.49
N VAL A 547 7.48 11.09 16.24
CA VAL A 547 8.11 9.87 15.72
C VAL A 547 7.44 8.66 16.38
N ALA A 548 7.30 7.55 15.67
CA ALA A 548 6.81 6.31 16.26
C ALA A 548 7.38 5.07 15.56
N GLY A 549 7.07 3.92 16.12
CA GLY A 549 7.27 2.60 15.53
C GLY A 549 6.24 1.62 16.08
N GLY A 550 6.58 0.34 15.99
CA GLY A 550 5.71 -0.79 16.28
C GLY A 550 5.15 -1.45 15.02
N THR A 551 4.68 -2.68 15.17
CA THR A 551 4.10 -3.48 14.08
C THR A 551 2.82 -2.86 13.49
N SER A 552 2.25 -1.88 14.20
CA SER A 552 1.29 -0.88 13.73
C SER A 552 1.66 -0.14 12.44
N PHE A 553 2.95 0.04 12.11
CA PHE A 553 3.32 0.64 10.82
C PHE A 553 3.34 -0.39 9.70
N GLY A 554 3.73 -1.64 10.01
CA GLY A 554 3.78 -2.72 9.03
C GLY A 554 2.41 -3.10 8.46
N ALA A 555 1.39 -3.24 9.32
CA ALA A 555 0.04 -3.63 8.89
C ALA A 555 -0.60 -2.69 7.82
N PRO A 556 -0.62 -1.35 7.98
CA PRO A 556 -1.13 -0.41 7.00
C PRO A 556 -0.21 -0.25 5.78
N ILE A 557 1.12 -0.26 5.95
CA ILE A 557 2.07 -0.22 4.82
C ILE A 557 1.84 -1.42 3.92
N PHE A 558 1.77 -2.63 4.48
CA PHE A 558 1.48 -3.83 3.69
C PHE A 558 0.07 -3.80 3.09
N SER A 559 -0.93 -3.23 3.78
CA SER A 559 -2.27 -3.03 3.19
C SER A 559 -2.23 -2.12 1.95
N GLY A 560 -1.38 -1.08 1.99
CA GLY A 560 -1.09 -0.24 0.83
C GLY A 560 -0.40 -1.01 -0.30
N ILE A 561 0.60 -1.86 0.03
CA ILE A 561 1.26 -2.74 -0.95
C ILE A 561 0.24 -3.68 -1.62
N VAL A 562 -0.70 -4.27 -0.86
CA VAL A 562 -1.76 -5.13 -1.43
C VAL A 562 -2.73 -4.32 -2.30
N ALA A 563 -3.00 -3.04 -2.01
CA ALA A 563 -3.78 -2.19 -2.90
C ALA A 563 -3.03 -1.94 -4.23
N VAL A 564 -1.74 -1.60 -4.19
CA VAL A 564 -0.90 -1.48 -5.40
C VAL A 564 -0.84 -2.81 -6.18
N TRP A 565 -0.76 -3.94 -5.47
CA TRP A 565 -0.80 -5.28 -6.05
C TRP A 565 -2.12 -5.55 -6.77
N ASN A 566 -3.27 -5.27 -6.13
CA ASN A 566 -4.60 -5.47 -6.70
C ASN A 566 -4.77 -4.66 -8.00
N GLU A 567 -4.30 -3.41 -8.06
CA GLU A 567 -4.26 -2.63 -9.31
C GLU A 567 -3.36 -3.31 -10.36
N ALA A 568 -2.13 -3.66 -9.99
CA ALA A 568 -1.15 -4.23 -10.89
C ALA A 568 -1.54 -5.59 -11.49
N ILE A 569 -2.42 -6.38 -10.84
CA ILE A 569 -2.99 -7.62 -11.41
C ILE A 569 -4.43 -7.45 -11.94
N ALA A 570 -4.94 -6.22 -11.99
CA ALA A 570 -6.33 -5.87 -12.34
C ALA A 570 -7.41 -6.67 -11.58
N SER A 571 -7.17 -6.94 -10.29
CA SER A 571 -8.14 -7.60 -9.40
C SER A 571 -8.95 -6.60 -8.58
N GLY A 572 -10.15 -7.01 -8.15
CA GLY A 572 -10.95 -6.31 -7.14
C GLY A 572 -10.72 -6.80 -5.70
N GLY A 573 -9.66 -7.57 -5.47
CA GLY A 573 -9.32 -8.21 -4.20
C GLY A 573 -8.70 -9.60 -4.37
N GLN A 574 -7.89 -10.04 -3.42
CA GLN A 574 -7.17 -11.33 -3.48
C GLN A 574 -7.57 -12.31 -2.37
N GLY A 575 -8.42 -11.91 -1.41
CA GLY A 575 -8.71 -12.72 -0.23
C GLY A 575 -7.46 -12.94 0.62
N ASN A 576 -7.26 -14.14 1.16
CA ASN A 576 -6.04 -14.46 1.90
C ASN A 576 -4.84 -14.55 0.94
N VAL A 577 -3.89 -13.62 1.05
CA VAL A 577 -2.67 -13.60 0.22
C VAL A 577 -1.57 -14.53 0.74
N ASN A 578 -1.62 -15.04 1.98
CA ASN A 578 -0.55 -15.86 2.57
C ASN A 578 -0.13 -17.07 1.69
N PRO A 579 -1.04 -17.82 1.02
CA PRO A 579 -0.65 -18.86 0.06
C PRO A 579 0.23 -18.36 -1.10
N LEU A 580 0.03 -17.11 -1.54
CA LEU A 580 0.87 -16.46 -2.56
C LEU A 580 2.22 -16.05 -1.95
N LEU A 581 2.23 -15.44 -0.77
CA LEU A 581 3.48 -15.03 -0.08
C LEU A 581 4.42 -16.23 0.11
N TYR A 582 3.93 -17.32 0.71
CA TYR A 582 4.73 -18.52 0.97
C TYR A 582 5.17 -19.27 -0.30
N SER A 583 4.48 -19.09 -1.44
CA SER A 583 4.90 -19.64 -2.73
C SER A 583 5.88 -18.73 -3.50
N HIS A 584 6.06 -17.48 -3.07
CA HIS A 584 6.96 -16.49 -3.66
C HIS A 584 8.02 -16.01 -2.65
N SER A 585 8.49 -16.88 -1.75
CA SER A 585 9.48 -16.54 -0.70
C SER A 585 10.82 -15.98 -1.21
N SER A 586 11.13 -16.11 -2.51
CA SER A 586 12.26 -15.44 -3.16
C SER A 586 12.03 -13.95 -3.47
N ALA A 587 10.84 -13.41 -3.18
CA ALA A 587 10.50 -11.99 -3.31
C ALA A 587 10.60 -11.24 -1.96
N PHE A 588 11.33 -11.81 -1.00
CA PHE A 588 11.55 -11.25 0.33
C PHE A 588 13.04 -11.16 0.64
N HIS A 589 13.42 -10.18 1.44
CA HIS A 589 14.74 -10.08 2.03
C HIS A 589 14.77 -10.90 3.33
N ASP A 590 15.49 -12.02 3.29
CA ASP A 590 15.66 -12.99 4.38
C ASP A 590 16.41 -12.35 5.58
N VAL A 591 15.68 -12.04 6.66
CA VAL A 591 16.21 -11.33 7.84
C VAL A 591 16.89 -12.32 8.80
N THR A 592 18.09 -12.77 8.44
CA THR A 592 18.76 -13.90 9.13
C THR A 592 19.39 -13.58 10.50
N THR A 593 19.23 -12.35 11.02
CA THR A 593 19.78 -11.91 12.32
C THR A 593 18.77 -11.15 13.15
N GLY A 594 18.98 -11.08 14.46
CA GLY A 594 18.03 -10.48 15.40
C GLY A 594 17.23 -11.52 16.18
N ASN A 595 16.27 -11.05 16.95
CA ASN A 595 15.51 -11.86 17.91
C ASN A 595 14.34 -11.06 18.48
N ASN A 596 13.28 -11.72 18.96
CA ASN A 596 12.23 -11.08 19.77
C ASN A 596 12.26 -11.57 21.24
N GLN A 597 13.48 -11.79 21.77
CA GLN A 597 13.67 -12.33 23.11
C GLN A 597 13.56 -11.24 24.19
N VAL A 598 12.61 -11.43 25.11
CA VAL A 598 12.34 -10.51 26.22
C VAL A 598 12.72 -11.11 27.58
N PRO A 599 13.20 -10.31 28.55
CA PRO A 599 13.50 -10.79 29.91
C PRO A 599 12.25 -11.38 30.59
N CYS A 600 12.41 -12.51 31.28
CA CYS A 600 11.31 -13.21 31.97
C CYS A 600 11.57 -13.40 33.47
N ALA A 601 10.50 -13.38 34.27
CA ALA A 601 10.54 -13.59 35.71
C ALA A 601 10.82 -15.07 36.04
N SER A 602 11.79 -15.34 36.92
CA SER A 602 12.08 -16.73 37.33
C SER A 602 10.85 -17.41 37.92
N GLY A 603 10.39 -18.49 37.29
CA GLY A 603 9.18 -19.21 37.65
C GLY A 603 7.90 -18.80 36.91
N SER A 604 7.94 -17.80 36.01
CA SER A 604 6.83 -17.55 35.07
C SER A 604 6.73 -18.64 34.00
N PRO A 605 5.59 -18.77 33.30
CA PRO A 605 5.43 -19.75 32.22
C PRO A 605 6.51 -19.57 31.14
N ASN A 606 7.00 -20.69 30.60
CA ASN A 606 8.07 -20.77 29.59
C ASN A 606 9.46 -20.24 30.00
N CYS A 607 9.61 -19.50 31.11
CA CYS A 607 10.88 -18.91 31.51
C CYS A 607 11.92 -19.98 31.92
N PRO A 608 13.18 -19.91 31.45
CA PRO A 608 14.23 -20.85 31.85
C PRO A 608 14.47 -20.88 33.36
N THR A 609 14.78 -22.05 33.91
CA THR A 609 15.10 -22.20 35.35
C THR A 609 16.56 -21.89 35.69
N SER A 610 17.41 -21.66 34.68
CA SER A 610 18.83 -21.30 34.82
C SER A 610 19.37 -20.70 33.52
N GLY A 611 20.52 -20.01 33.61
CA GLY A 611 21.11 -19.28 32.48
C GLY A 611 20.51 -17.88 32.35
N THR A 612 20.48 -17.34 31.12
CA THR A 612 19.82 -16.06 30.83
C THR A 612 18.30 -16.23 30.89
N LEU A 613 17.64 -15.46 31.75
CA LEU A 613 16.19 -15.51 31.92
C LEU A 613 15.50 -14.68 30.82
N VAL A 614 15.35 -15.29 29.64
CA VAL A 614 14.61 -14.73 28.50
C VAL A 614 13.67 -15.77 27.88
N ILE A 615 12.58 -15.30 27.29
CA ILE A 615 11.67 -16.09 26.43
C ILE A 615 11.59 -15.46 25.04
N GLY A 616 11.27 -16.26 24.02
CA GLY A 616 11.13 -15.82 22.63
C GLY A 616 12.17 -16.41 21.69
N TYR A 617 12.19 -15.92 20.46
CA TYR A 617 12.81 -16.58 19.31
C TYR A 617 13.94 -15.77 18.70
N LYS A 618 14.74 -16.41 17.84
CA LYS A 618 15.84 -15.80 17.09
C LYS A 618 15.56 -15.91 15.61
N ALA A 619 15.98 -14.91 14.86
CA ALA A 619 15.84 -14.90 13.43
C ALA A 619 16.84 -15.88 12.77
N GLY A 620 16.60 -16.27 11.52
CA GLY A 620 17.39 -17.31 10.84
C GLY A 620 17.12 -17.39 9.33
N THR A 621 17.68 -18.40 8.66
CA THR A 621 17.54 -18.54 7.19
C THR A 621 16.19 -19.11 6.79
N GLY A 622 15.42 -18.34 6.01
CA GLY A 622 14.09 -18.68 5.54
C GLY A 622 13.02 -18.17 6.50
N PHE A 623 11.97 -18.95 6.71
CA PHE A 623 10.91 -18.56 7.64
C PHE A 623 11.37 -18.65 9.10
N ASP A 624 11.09 -17.63 9.91
CA ASP A 624 11.28 -17.69 11.37
C ASP A 624 10.16 -17.00 12.18
N LEU A 625 10.25 -17.18 13.51
CA LEU A 625 9.27 -16.72 14.51
C LEU A 625 9.55 -15.29 15.03
N VAL A 626 10.27 -14.48 14.25
CA VAL A 626 10.60 -13.08 14.54
C VAL A 626 10.14 -12.20 13.37
N THR A 627 10.49 -12.57 12.15
CA THR A 627 10.25 -11.80 10.93
C THR A 627 9.47 -12.54 9.84
N GLY A 628 9.03 -13.77 10.10
CA GLY A 628 8.22 -14.54 9.16
C GLY A 628 9.05 -14.89 7.93
N LEU A 629 8.55 -14.61 6.72
CA LEU A 629 9.29 -14.76 5.45
C LEU A 629 10.39 -13.69 5.23
N GLY A 630 10.55 -12.73 6.15
CA GLY A 630 11.36 -11.53 5.95
C GLY A 630 10.54 -10.36 5.39
N THR A 631 11.21 -9.35 4.85
CA THR A 631 10.58 -8.11 4.37
C THR A 631 10.36 -8.11 2.85
N PRO A 632 9.25 -7.57 2.33
CA PRO A 632 8.89 -7.71 0.91
C PRO A 632 9.71 -6.78 -0.01
N ASP A 633 10.29 -7.35 -1.07
CA ASP A 633 10.59 -6.59 -2.29
C ASP A 633 9.28 -6.45 -3.06
N GLY A 634 8.63 -5.28 -2.95
CA GLY A 634 7.28 -5.07 -3.44
C GLY A 634 7.16 -5.20 -4.96
N ASN A 635 8.12 -4.68 -5.72
CA ASN A 635 8.15 -4.83 -7.17
C ASN A 635 8.45 -6.27 -7.61
N THR A 636 9.35 -7.00 -6.97
CA THR A 636 9.58 -8.42 -7.27
C THR A 636 8.36 -9.27 -6.91
N LEU A 637 7.73 -9.04 -5.75
CA LEU A 637 6.51 -9.75 -5.31
C LEU A 637 5.35 -9.52 -6.30
N ILE A 638 5.09 -8.25 -6.63
CA ILE A 638 3.95 -7.86 -7.46
C ILE A 638 4.18 -8.21 -8.94
N SER A 639 5.40 -8.05 -9.47
CA SER A 639 5.68 -8.32 -10.89
C SER A 639 6.00 -9.78 -11.23
N SER A 640 6.34 -10.61 -10.25
CA SER A 640 6.41 -12.07 -10.42
C SER A 640 5.03 -12.75 -10.35
N SER A 641 4.04 -12.08 -9.76
CA SER A 641 2.69 -12.62 -9.54
C SER A 641 1.93 -12.93 -10.85
N SER A 642 1.23 -14.06 -10.85
CA SER A 642 0.38 -14.47 -11.98
C SER A 642 -0.77 -13.49 -12.20
N GLY A 643 -0.82 -12.87 -13.38
CA GLY A 643 -1.83 -11.88 -13.73
C GLY A 643 -1.32 -10.43 -13.75
N PHE A 644 -0.05 -10.19 -13.40
CA PHE A 644 0.58 -8.86 -13.50
C PHE A 644 0.37 -8.28 -14.91
N VAL A 645 -0.38 -7.18 -14.96
CA VAL A 645 -0.67 -6.41 -16.16
C VAL A 645 0.59 -5.64 -16.51
N THR A 646 1.12 -5.87 -17.71
CA THR A 646 2.21 -5.04 -18.21
C THR A 646 1.65 -3.67 -18.56
N ALA A 647 2.06 -2.64 -17.81
CA ALA A 647 1.53 -1.29 -17.95
C ALA A 647 1.61 -0.76 -19.38
N ALA A 648 0.61 0.02 -19.80
CA ALA A 648 0.54 0.61 -21.13
C ALA A 648 1.63 1.69 -21.28
N ASP A 649 2.69 1.37 -22.04
CA ASP A 649 3.92 2.17 -22.14
C ASP A 649 4.42 2.33 -23.59
N TYR A 650 5.49 3.08 -23.85
CA TYR A 650 6.06 3.25 -25.19
C TYR A 650 7.59 3.11 -25.24
N VAL A 651 8.07 2.29 -26.17
CA VAL A 651 9.50 2.05 -26.35
C VAL A 651 10.17 3.21 -27.09
N LEU A 652 11.15 3.83 -26.44
CA LEU A 652 12.17 4.69 -27.04
C LEU A 652 13.47 3.89 -27.26
N PRO A 653 13.79 3.44 -28.48
CA PRO A 653 14.99 2.64 -28.75
C PRO A 653 16.29 3.44 -28.56
N LYS A 654 17.40 2.73 -28.36
CA LYS A 654 18.74 3.33 -28.39
C LYS A 654 19.04 3.91 -29.78
N ILE A 655 19.38 5.19 -29.83
CA ILE A 655 19.77 5.88 -31.08
C ILE A 655 21.19 5.43 -31.47
N ALA A 656 21.41 5.20 -32.77
CA ALA A 656 22.74 4.90 -33.29
C ALA A 656 23.67 6.12 -33.19
N PRO A 657 24.98 5.95 -32.89
CA PRO A 657 25.94 7.05 -32.88
C PRO A 657 25.98 7.81 -34.21
N MET A 658 26.20 9.12 -34.14
CA MET A 658 26.28 10.00 -35.31
C MET A 658 27.69 10.58 -35.48
N THR A 659 28.05 10.89 -36.73
CA THR A 659 29.33 11.54 -37.06
C THR A 659 29.05 12.81 -37.85
N ILE A 660 29.63 13.92 -37.41
CA ILE A 660 29.62 15.22 -38.09
C ILE A 660 31.05 15.45 -38.60
N ALA A 661 31.25 15.30 -39.91
CA ALA A 661 32.58 15.22 -40.52
C ALA A 661 33.33 16.56 -40.65
N THR A 662 32.74 17.68 -40.18
CA THR A 662 33.38 19.01 -40.12
C THR A 662 32.59 19.94 -39.19
N PRO A 663 33.22 20.75 -38.31
CA PRO A 663 32.53 21.76 -37.52
C PRO A 663 31.80 22.80 -38.38
N GLY A 664 30.55 23.08 -38.00
CA GLY A 664 29.57 23.88 -38.76
C GLY A 664 28.60 23.07 -39.61
N GLN A 665 28.79 21.76 -39.73
CA GLN A 665 27.80 20.87 -40.38
C GLN A 665 26.73 20.38 -39.38
N MET A 666 25.67 19.80 -39.95
CA MET A 666 24.54 19.21 -39.23
C MET A 666 24.51 17.70 -39.46
N ALA A 667 24.06 16.94 -38.45
CA ALA A 667 23.63 15.55 -38.63
C ALA A 667 22.17 15.41 -38.20
N ALA A 668 21.41 14.55 -38.87
CA ALA A 668 20.03 14.25 -38.52
C ALA A 668 19.76 12.75 -38.55
N THR A 669 18.91 12.26 -37.65
CA THR A 669 18.57 10.84 -37.53
C THR A 669 17.10 10.65 -37.12
N PRO A 670 16.38 9.67 -37.71
CA PRO A 670 15.03 9.34 -37.28
C PRO A 670 15.04 8.60 -35.94
N ILE A 671 14.23 9.08 -34.99
CA ILE A 671 13.94 8.43 -33.72
C ILE A 671 12.53 7.86 -33.81
N ARG A 672 12.45 6.53 -33.83
CA ARG A 672 11.17 5.80 -33.80
C ARG A 672 10.68 5.65 -32.36
N VAL A 673 9.38 5.78 -32.14
CA VAL A 673 8.69 5.39 -30.89
C VAL A 673 7.60 4.36 -31.20
N THR A 674 7.38 3.40 -30.31
CA THR A 674 6.45 2.28 -30.54
C THR A 674 5.60 2.03 -29.30
N SER A 675 4.29 1.92 -29.47
CA SER A 675 3.34 1.54 -28.42
C SER A 675 3.64 0.12 -27.92
N MET A 676 3.65 -0.04 -26.60
CA MET A 676 3.82 -1.29 -25.87
C MET A 676 2.55 -1.51 -25.02
N ASN A 677 2.14 -2.77 -24.87
CA ASN A 677 1.00 -3.19 -24.03
C ASN A 677 -0.33 -2.43 -24.31
N GLY A 678 -0.50 -1.87 -25.52
CA GLY A 678 -1.71 -1.16 -25.93
C GLY A 678 -1.71 0.36 -25.70
N TYR A 679 -0.58 0.97 -25.31
CA TYR A 679 -0.45 2.41 -25.07
C TYR A 679 -1.07 3.29 -26.17
N SER A 680 -1.81 4.29 -25.70
CA SER A 680 -2.48 5.30 -26.50
C SER A 680 -2.32 6.66 -25.83
N GLY A 681 -1.59 7.59 -26.46
CA GLY A 681 -1.15 8.86 -25.86
C GLY A 681 -0.41 9.74 -26.86
N SER A 682 0.14 10.88 -26.42
CA SER A 682 0.71 11.96 -27.24
C SER A 682 2.16 12.30 -26.85
N VAL A 683 3.07 11.39 -27.17
CA VAL A 683 4.49 11.45 -26.77
C VAL A 683 5.17 12.70 -27.34
N SER A 684 5.57 13.61 -26.46
CA SER A 684 6.29 14.84 -26.76
C SER A 684 7.80 14.66 -26.58
N PHE A 685 8.61 15.21 -27.47
CA PHE A 685 10.05 15.00 -27.50
C PHE A 685 10.85 16.27 -27.24
N THR A 686 11.87 16.17 -26.40
CA THR A 686 12.87 17.22 -26.15
C THR A 686 14.29 16.65 -26.22
N CYS A 687 15.30 17.51 -26.36
CA CYS A 687 16.71 17.09 -26.35
C CYS A 687 17.58 18.11 -25.61
N THR A 688 18.69 17.63 -25.04
CA THR A 688 19.65 18.44 -24.29
C THR A 688 21.06 18.13 -24.74
N ALA A 689 21.79 19.16 -25.20
CA ALA A 689 23.17 19.07 -25.64
C ALA A 689 24.14 19.82 -24.69
N PRO A 690 25.44 19.47 -24.66
CA PRO A 690 26.39 20.13 -23.76
C PRO A 690 26.64 21.59 -24.13
N ALA A 691 26.23 22.52 -23.26
CA ALA A 691 26.37 23.97 -23.48
C ALA A 691 27.82 24.44 -23.69
N SER A 692 28.81 23.68 -23.20
CA SER A 692 30.25 23.95 -23.33
C SER A 692 30.85 23.65 -24.71
N ALA A 693 30.06 23.16 -25.67
CA ALA A 693 30.56 22.63 -26.95
C ALA A 693 30.19 23.45 -28.21
N PHE A 694 29.42 24.54 -28.07
CA PHE A 694 28.74 25.22 -29.19
C PHE A 694 27.85 24.28 -30.03
N ILE A 695 27.36 23.19 -29.43
CA ILE A 695 26.46 22.22 -30.05
C ILE A 695 25.02 22.57 -29.68
N SER A 696 24.13 22.55 -30.66
CA SER A 696 22.68 22.64 -30.46
C SER A 696 22.01 21.37 -31.00
N CYS A 697 20.85 21.04 -30.44
CA CYS A 697 19.98 20.00 -30.96
C CYS A 697 18.55 20.54 -31.13
N SER A 698 17.78 19.93 -32.02
CA SER A 698 16.36 20.19 -32.20
C SER A 698 15.63 18.92 -32.64
N ILE A 699 14.33 18.84 -32.37
CA ILE A 699 13.50 17.71 -32.79
C ILE A 699 12.33 18.23 -33.62
N SER A 700 12.03 17.54 -34.73
CA SER A 700 10.91 17.83 -35.62
C SER A 700 9.99 16.62 -35.77
N GLY A 701 8.68 16.87 -35.91
CA GLY A 701 7.64 15.82 -35.92
C GLY A 701 7.08 15.45 -34.53
N SER A 702 7.44 16.18 -33.47
CA SER A 702 6.84 16.06 -32.14
C SER A 702 5.56 16.92 -32.01
N PRO A 703 4.52 16.47 -31.28
CA PRO A 703 4.39 15.19 -30.60
C PRO A 703 3.95 14.05 -31.54
N VAL A 704 4.20 12.81 -31.12
CA VAL A 704 3.75 11.59 -31.79
C VAL A 704 2.53 11.02 -31.07
N VAL A 705 1.39 11.04 -31.73
CA VAL A 705 0.16 10.38 -31.22
C VAL A 705 0.20 8.89 -31.54
N LEU A 706 0.20 8.07 -30.48
CA LEU A 706 0.09 6.61 -30.56
C LEU A 706 -1.33 6.18 -30.16
N ASN A 707 -1.84 5.11 -30.79
CA ASN A 707 -3.13 4.51 -30.48
C ASN A 707 -3.24 3.11 -31.13
N SER A 708 -4.39 2.43 -30.96
CA SER A 708 -4.67 1.10 -31.52
C SER A 708 -4.57 0.97 -33.05
N SER A 709 -4.69 2.07 -33.80
CA SER A 709 -4.47 2.11 -35.26
C SER A 709 -3.08 2.63 -35.65
N THR A 710 -2.43 3.39 -34.76
CA THR A 710 -1.12 4.02 -34.97
C THR A 710 -0.16 3.55 -33.87
N THR A 711 0.29 2.29 -33.97
CA THR A 711 1.12 1.67 -32.93
C THR A 711 2.59 2.12 -32.95
N SER A 712 2.98 3.00 -33.88
CA SER A 712 4.34 3.56 -33.95
C SER A 712 4.37 4.85 -34.75
N GLY A 713 5.30 5.75 -34.41
CA GLY A 713 5.61 6.95 -35.17
C GLY A 713 7.10 7.30 -35.08
N THR A 714 7.50 8.38 -35.75
CA THR A 714 8.91 8.77 -35.88
C THR A 714 9.06 10.28 -35.82
N VAL A 715 9.96 10.78 -34.97
CA VAL A 715 10.45 12.16 -34.99
C VAL A 715 11.85 12.18 -35.62
N THR A 716 12.33 13.35 -36.05
CA THR A 716 13.72 13.52 -36.51
C THR A 716 14.47 14.41 -35.53
N LEU A 717 15.54 13.88 -34.93
CA LEU A 717 16.53 14.64 -34.20
C LEU A 717 17.53 15.23 -35.19
N THR A 718 17.80 16.53 -35.08
CA THR A 718 18.87 17.24 -35.79
C THR A 718 19.84 17.82 -34.77
N ILE A 719 21.15 17.71 -35.04
CA ILE A 719 22.22 18.29 -34.24
C ILE A 719 23.05 19.19 -35.14
N ASN A 720 23.29 20.42 -34.68
CA ASN A 720 24.03 21.45 -35.40
C ASN A 720 25.28 21.83 -34.62
N THR A 721 26.40 21.97 -35.31
CA THR A 721 27.69 22.42 -34.77
C THR A 721 28.01 23.83 -35.26
N ALA A 722 28.88 24.57 -34.55
CA ALA A 722 29.31 25.90 -34.96
C ALA A 722 30.58 25.85 -35.82
N HIS A 723 30.63 26.65 -36.90
CA HIS A 723 31.88 26.96 -37.61
C HIS A 723 32.80 27.80 -36.71
N ALA A 724 34.11 27.59 -36.82
CA ALA A 724 35.08 28.53 -36.25
C ALA A 724 35.22 29.76 -37.15
N GLU A 725 35.02 30.96 -36.60
CA GLU A 725 35.25 32.20 -37.35
C GLU A 725 36.75 32.51 -37.44
N LEU A 726 37.17 32.99 -38.62
CA LEU A 726 38.53 33.51 -38.83
C LEU A 726 38.61 34.96 -38.35
N GLU A 727 38.94 35.14 -37.07
CA GLU A 727 39.45 36.41 -36.53
C GLU A 727 40.53 36.99 -37.48
N PRO A 728 40.34 38.21 -38.02
CA PRO A 728 41.37 38.85 -38.84
C PRO A 728 42.61 39.10 -38.01
N ALA A 729 43.75 38.53 -38.41
CA ALA A 729 44.99 38.57 -37.65
C ALA A 729 45.41 40.02 -37.31
N GLY A 730 45.23 40.42 -36.04
CA GLY A 730 45.48 41.77 -35.56
C GLY A 730 46.92 42.22 -35.82
N ILE A 731 47.08 43.18 -36.74
CA ILE A 731 48.39 43.70 -37.14
C ILE A 731 49.06 44.36 -35.93
N PRO A 732 50.31 43.98 -35.56
CA PRO A 732 50.95 44.53 -34.37
C PRO A 732 51.16 46.04 -34.48
N PHE A 733 50.81 46.74 -33.41
CA PHE A 733 50.69 48.22 -33.29
C PHE A 733 51.99 49.01 -33.59
N TRP A 734 53.11 48.35 -33.87
CA TRP A 734 54.41 48.96 -34.11
C TRP A 734 54.70 49.31 -35.58
N PHE A 735 53.79 49.00 -36.53
CA PHE A 735 53.94 49.38 -37.94
C PHE A 735 53.18 50.64 -38.36
N THR A 736 52.32 51.21 -37.50
CA THR A 736 51.50 52.40 -37.82
C THR A 736 52.25 53.73 -37.66
N SER A 737 53.37 53.75 -36.95
CA SER A 737 54.15 54.96 -36.62
C SER A 737 55.21 55.37 -37.67
N GLY A 738 55.29 54.68 -38.82
CA GLY A 738 56.25 54.99 -39.90
C GLY A 738 55.76 55.95 -40.99
N GLY A 739 54.45 56.10 -41.20
CA GLY A 739 53.90 56.74 -42.40
C GLY A 739 53.98 58.27 -42.46
N GLY A 740 53.90 58.95 -41.31
CA GLY A 740 53.70 60.41 -41.25
C GLY A 740 54.89 61.27 -41.71
N LEU A 741 56.12 60.76 -41.60
CA LEU A 741 57.34 61.54 -41.82
C LEU A 741 57.75 61.69 -43.30
N LEU A 742 57.27 60.83 -44.20
CA LEU A 742 57.66 60.87 -45.62
C LEU A 742 56.81 61.80 -46.49
N ALA A 743 55.61 62.19 -46.04
CA ALA A 743 54.72 63.07 -46.80
C ALA A 743 55.13 64.55 -46.78
N GLY A 744 55.76 65.03 -45.69
CA GLY A 744 56.12 66.44 -45.52
C GLY A 744 57.26 66.92 -46.43
N VAL A 745 58.24 66.04 -46.71
CA VAL A 745 59.48 66.42 -47.41
C VAL A 745 59.24 66.77 -48.89
N PHE A 746 58.27 66.11 -49.54
CA PHE A 746 58.03 66.28 -50.98
C PHE A 746 57.24 67.55 -51.38
N LEU A 747 56.70 68.30 -50.43
CA LEU A 747 55.86 69.48 -50.73
C LEU A 747 56.60 70.82 -50.67
N ILE A 748 57.85 70.85 -50.19
CA ILE A 748 58.68 72.08 -50.12
C ILE A 748 59.52 72.27 -51.41
N ALA A 749 59.81 71.19 -52.15
CA ALA A 749 60.73 71.19 -53.29
C ALA A 749 60.12 71.60 -54.65
N ILE A 750 58.87 72.07 -54.72
CA ILE A 750 58.16 72.34 -55.99
C ILE A 750 57.91 73.85 -56.19
N PRO A 751 58.58 74.51 -57.16
CA PRO A 751 58.36 75.93 -57.44
C PRO A 751 56.92 76.28 -57.84
N SER A 752 56.47 77.47 -57.45
CA SER A 752 55.06 77.92 -57.46
C SER A 752 54.35 77.94 -58.83
N ARG A 753 55.07 77.84 -59.96
CA ARG A 753 54.52 77.98 -61.32
C ARG A 753 53.97 76.70 -61.97
N ARG A 754 53.95 75.54 -61.29
CA ARG A 754 53.38 74.27 -61.84
C ARG A 754 52.42 73.51 -60.92
N ARG A 755 51.81 74.18 -59.93
CA ARG A 755 50.91 73.53 -58.95
C ARG A 755 49.54 73.19 -59.56
N ARG A 756 49.37 71.97 -60.09
CA ARG A 756 48.07 71.42 -60.53
C ARG A 756 47.23 71.05 -59.30
N TRP A 757 46.34 71.95 -58.88
CA TRP A 757 45.55 71.85 -57.64
C TRP A 757 44.74 70.55 -57.47
N GLY A 758 44.29 69.91 -58.55
CA GLY A 758 43.59 68.62 -58.49
C GLY A 758 44.39 67.49 -57.81
N VAL A 759 45.72 67.49 -57.93
CA VAL A 759 46.58 66.49 -57.27
C VAL A 759 46.67 66.74 -55.76
N ALA A 760 46.65 68.01 -55.34
CA ALA A 760 46.68 68.38 -53.92
C ALA A 760 45.37 68.02 -53.21
N LEU A 761 44.21 68.25 -53.85
CA LEU A 761 42.92 67.81 -53.30
C LEU A 761 42.87 66.28 -53.14
N ALA A 762 43.28 65.52 -54.16
CA ALA A 762 43.20 64.06 -54.14
C ALA A 762 43.96 63.44 -52.94
N LEU A 763 45.17 63.94 -52.66
CA LEU A 763 45.98 63.48 -51.53
C LEU A 763 45.35 63.84 -50.16
N VAL A 764 44.72 65.02 -50.04
CA VAL A 764 44.01 65.41 -48.81
C VAL A 764 42.75 64.56 -48.59
N THR A 765 41.99 64.25 -49.64
CA THR A 765 40.83 63.36 -49.53
C THR A 765 41.21 61.93 -49.12
N VAL A 766 42.32 61.39 -49.63
CA VAL A 766 42.82 60.07 -49.22
C VAL A 766 43.24 60.07 -47.74
N ALA A 767 43.93 61.11 -47.28
CA ALA A 767 44.33 61.23 -45.87
C ALA A 767 43.14 61.30 -44.91
N LEU A 768 42.07 62.02 -45.27
CA LEU A 768 40.86 62.14 -44.45
C LEU A 768 40.04 60.84 -44.39
N ILE A 769 39.98 60.06 -45.48
CA ILE A 769 39.29 58.76 -45.49
C ILE A 769 39.99 57.76 -44.55
N VAL A 770 41.33 57.74 -44.53
CA VAL A 770 42.10 56.86 -43.63
C VAL A 770 41.88 57.22 -42.15
N ALA A 771 41.69 58.50 -41.82
CA ALA A 771 41.41 58.94 -40.45
C ALA A 771 40.01 58.55 -39.95
N ALA A 772 39.02 58.40 -40.85
CA ALA A 772 37.62 58.16 -40.49
C ALA A 772 37.31 56.72 -40.02
N VAL A 773 38.22 55.76 -40.27
CA VAL A 773 38.04 54.33 -39.88
C VAL A 773 38.46 54.08 -38.42
N GLY A 774 39.08 55.05 -37.75
CA GLY A 774 39.81 54.88 -36.48
C GLY A 774 39.09 55.29 -35.19
N CYS A 775 37.76 55.14 -35.06
CA CYS A 775 37.07 55.47 -33.80
C CYS A 775 35.81 54.60 -33.55
N GLY A 776 35.91 53.64 -32.61
CA GLY A 776 34.76 52.82 -32.18
C GLY A 776 35.18 51.53 -31.46
N GLY A 777 35.44 51.60 -30.16
CA GLY A 777 35.80 50.41 -29.36
C GLY A 777 35.88 50.74 -27.87
N SER A 778 34.92 50.24 -27.08
CA SER A 778 34.89 50.39 -25.62
C SER A 778 35.76 49.33 -24.94
N SER A 779 36.29 49.63 -23.76
CA SER A 779 37.13 48.72 -22.98
C SER A 779 36.30 47.77 -22.09
N SER A 780 36.38 46.47 -22.34
CA SER A 780 35.95 45.42 -21.40
C SER A 780 36.95 44.27 -21.40
N SER A 781 37.48 43.92 -20.23
CA SER A 781 38.54 42.92 -20.10
C SER A 781 38.00 41.51 -19.80
N THR A 782 38.17 40.58 -20.75
CA THR A 782 37.96 39.14 -20.56
C THR A 782 39.17 38.32 -21.05
N PRO A 783 39.39 37.10 -20.54
CA PRO A 783 40.58 36.30 -20.88
C PRO A 783 40.54 35.76 -22.31
N LYS A 784 41.72 35.50 -22.89
CA LYS A 784 41.84 34.84 -24.21
C LYS A 784 41.42 33.37 -24.14
N GLY A 785 40.25 33.05 -24.70
CA GLY A 785 39.86 31.69 -25.06
C GLY A 785 40.15 31.38 -26.54
N SER A 786 40.22 30.11 -26.89
CA SER A 786 40.47 29.63 -28.26
C SER A 786 39.17 29.34 -29.03
N GLY A 787 39.01 29.92 -30.22
CA GLY A 787 38.13 29.45 -31.30
C GLY A 787 36.61 29.46 -31.03
N SER A 788 35.84 30.19 -31.85
CA SER A 788 34.37 30.30 -31.75
C SER A 788 33.57 29.11 -32.31
N GLY A 789 34.23 28.02 -32.73
CA GLY A 789 33.60 26.85 -33.34
C GLY A 789 33.49 25.65 -32.40
N THR A 790 32.64 24.68 -32.76
CA THR A 790 32.55 23.40 -32.04
C THR A 790 33.89 22.65 -32.12
N PRO A 791 34.49 22.24 -30.98
CA PRO A 791 35.72 21.45 -31.00
C PRO A 791 35.52 20.05 -31.62
N VAL A 792 36.62 19.49 -32.13
CA VAL A 792 36.70 18.07 -32.51
C VAL A 792 36.64 17.21 -31.25
N GLY A 793 35.76 16.22 -31.21
CA GLY A 793 35.51 15.45 -29.99
C GLY A 793 34.27 14.55 -30.06
N SER A 794 34.02 13.81 -28.97
CA SER A 794 32.81 13.00 -28.80
C SER A 794 31.91 13.62 -27.73
N TYR A 795 30.64 13.78 -28.06
CA TYR A 795 29.64 14.46 -27.24
C TYR A 795 28.43 13.56 -27.02
N THR A 796 27.81 13.65 -25.84
CA THR A 796 26.55 12.97 -25.55
C THR A 796 25.41 13.98 -25.61
N VAL A 797 24.36 13.65 -26.36
CA VAL A 797 23.10 14.39 -26.37
C VAL A 797 22.00 13.48 -25.84
N ALA A 798 21.28 13.95 -24.83
CA ALA A 798 20.12 13.28 -24.28
C ALA A 798 18.88 13.62 -25.11
N VAL A 799 18.00 12.64 -25.31
CA VAL A 799 16.65 12.82 -25.88
C VAL A 799 15.65 12.23 -24.92
N ASN A 800 14.66 13.04 -24.54
CA ASN A 800 13.57 12.64 -23.66
C ASN A 800 12.28 12.55 -24.49
N ALA A 801 11.49 11.52 -24.24
CA ALA A 801 10.17 11.31 -24.81
C ALA A 801 9.17 11.19 -23.65
N THR A 802 8.19 12.08 -23.57
CA THR A 802 7.34 12.30 -22.39
C THR A 802 5.86 12.39 -22.78
N ASP A 803 4.99 11.74 -22.01
CA ASP A 803 3.55 12.01 -21.99
C ASP A 803 3.03 11.87 -20.55
N GLY A 804 2.29 12.86 -20.07
CA GLY A 804 1.92 12.95 -18.65
C GLY A 804 3.13 12.84 -17.72
N THR A 805 3.13 11.83 -16.85
CA THR A 805 4.22 11.46 -15.94
C THR A 805 5.23 10.49 -16.55
N THR A 806 4.84 9.70 -17.56
CA THR A 806 5.73 8.74 -18.22
C THR A 806 6.80 9.48 -19.03
N THR A 807 8.08 9.20 -18.75
CA THR A 807 9.21 9.74 -19.53
C THR A 807 10.28 8.68 -19.77
N HIS A 808 10.65 8.49 -21.04
CA HIS A 808 11.78 7.65 -21.45
C HIS A 808 12.91 8.52 -21.97
N THR A 809 14.14 8.22 -21.55
CA THR A 809 15.34 8.97 -21.94
C THR A 809 16.33 8.06 -22.66
N THR A 810 16.88 8.53 -23.78
CA THR A 810 17.90 7.82 -24.55
C THR A 810 19.06 8.76 -24.91
N ASN A 811 20.28 8.23 -24.92
CA ASN A 811 21.51 9.02 -25.15
C ASN A 811 22.12 8.66 -26.51
N VAL A 812 22.35 9.67 -27.35
CA VAL A 812 23.12 9.53 -28.60
C VAL A 812 24.54 10.06 -28.42
N SER A 813 25.53 9.33 -28.92
CA SER A 813 26.91 9.79 -29.02
C SER A 813 27.16 10.42 -30.39
N VAL A 814 27.83 11.56 -30.39
CA VAL A 814 28.05 12.42 -31.56
C VAL A 814 29.54 12.71 -31.69
N ALA A 815 30.19 12.14 -32.71
CA ALA A 815 31.59 12.42 -33.03
C ALA A 815 31.68 13.59 -34.00
N VAL A 816 32.28 14.70 -33.58
CA VAL A 816 32.69 15.80 -34.47
C VAL A 816 34.14 15.56 -34.86
N GLN A 817 34.44 15.56 -36.16
CA GLN A 817 35.76 15.26 -36.75
C GLN A 817 36.41 16.50 -37.36
#